data_AF-A0A3E0QDT4-F1
#
_entry.id   AF-A0A3E0QDT4-F1
#
_cell.length_a   1.000
_cell.length_b   1.000
_cell.length_c   1.000
_cell.angle_alpha   90.00
_cell.angle_beta   90.00
_cell.angle_gamma   90.00
#
_symmetry.space_group_name_H-M   'P 1'
#
loop_
_entity.id
_entity.type
_entity.pdbx_description
1 polymer ?
#
loop_
_entity_poly.entity_id
_entity_poly.type
_entity_poly.pdbx_seq_one_letter_code
_entity_poly.pdbx_strand_id
1 'polypeptide(L)'
;MKKFLIIIFCLCSFNSAFSGRLDKGFERLSIYDYFAAKEHFYKSLKKHPAAASYGLSIIYGRNDNPFFNLDSARVHILNAGYEYVRLSEKQKRKYSEFGVSDSSIVYMQDSICSKAFNQATSFSSVERFNIFIERFSFCRYLDEAIDLRNEVAFEEARRLNTSAAYKTFMDTYPDAEQFNDAFNRFQERQFEEETSSRSLTSYVRFIEKHPDSPYRTQAERMVYQLSTSSKNIKDYLAFIRRYPDNRFTAEAWREVYKISMEEFNEQTFLKFKYDYPDYPFKDELENDYRLQTSVFLPFRENGKWGYMNELGELMIQSQYDEVNLFSEGLASVSKDGKFGYINKSGQTIIPFQFNDAERFQNNTAIVRTGDKYGMISRSGEFIIPANYDELSEASEGFCVAILGGKAGYIHKPTRKALTDFAFISADDFKDGYAIVENDEGFGLINVLGKFSIEPRYEEMTWAGTGLLKASLNEYWGLLSTVGRVIVPFQYDAIGEMTENRILLVKNGRCGFADETGNILIPVTYRFTEKFLQNAYFRNGYVKLNDRNKIFVLDSLGKRFQISGYENNGMPSENLIPVQRNRKWGYADLLGKIKIPTQFLDATSFNEGLAIVRTERGYGVIDSGLVWIVPAQFDDIKVIPECIITRKQGKSGIYSRSGKLLAEATYDRVDFIEGKVAWLQADGNSTYINLEKSRIIFKRADSQE
;
A
#
# COMPACT_ATOMS: atom_id res chain seq x y z
N MET A 1 -50.88 -31.38 51.70
CA MET A 1 -52.27 -30.94 51.88
C MET A 1 -53.19 -31.79 51.00
N LYS A 2 -54.21 -32.37 51.63
CA LYS A 2 -55.24 -33.32 51.16
C LYS A 2 -55.60 -33.27 49.67
N LYS A 3 -55.56 -34.42 48.97
CA LYS A 3 -56.59 -34.84 48.00
C LYS A 3 -56.78 -36.37 48.01
N PHE A 4 -57.90 -36.73 48.66
CA PHE A 4 -58.72 -37.94 48.63
C PHE A 4 -58.22 -39.23 47.97
N LEU A 5 -57.84 -40.17 48.85
CA LEU A 5 -57.97 -41.61 48.67
C LEU A 5 -59.46 -41.97 48.70
N ILE A 6 -60.02 -42.53 47.62
CA ILE A 6 -61.31 -43.22 47.63
C ILE A 6 -61.06 -44.61 47.06
N ILE A 7 -60.74 -45.56 47.95
CA ILE A 7 -60.80 -46.99 47.67
C ILE A 7 -62.22 -47.41 47.99
N ILE A 8 -63.05 -47.59 46.96
CA ILE A 8 -64.37 -48.21 47.10
C ILE A 8 -64.13 -49.69 47.40
N PHE A 9 -64.27 -50.03 48.68
CA PHE A 9 -64.29 -51.38 49.20
C PHE A 9 -65.69 -51.96 48.94
N CYS A 10 -65.93 -52.44 47.72
CA CYS A 10 -67.10 -53.28 47.44
C CYS A 10 -66.81 -54.70 47.91
N LEU A 11 -67.15 -54.97 49.18
CA LEU A 11 -67.36 -56.31 49.73
C LEU A 11 -68.56 -56.95 49.02
N CYS A 12 -68.33 -57.48 47.82
CA CYS A 12 -69.22 -58.47 47.21
C CYS A 12 -68.73 -59.85 47.65
N SER A 13 -69.33 -60.38 48.71
CA SER A 13 -69.24 -61.78 49.10
C SER A 13 -69.83 -62.66 48.00
N PHE A 14 -68.97 -63.20 47.12
CA PHE A 14 -69.32 -64.29 46.22
C PHE A 14 -68.92 -65.62 46.85
N ASN A 15 -69.91 -66.31 47.41
CA ASN A 15 -69.84 -67.74 47.66
C ASN A 15 -70.14 -68.47 46.35
N SER A 16 -69.09 -68.96 45.68
CA SER A 16 -69.21 -70.09 44.76
C SER A 16 -68.05 -71.04 44.99
N ALA A 17 -68.33 -72.11 45.72
CA ALA A 17 -67.44 -73.24 45.90
C ALA A 17 -67.31 -74.01 44.57
N PHE A 18 -66.24 -73.75 43.82
CA PHE A 18 -65.63 -74.71 42.90
C PHE A 18 -64.11 -74.48 42.92
N SER A 19 -63.42 -75.28 43.73
CA SER A 19 -62.00 -75.16 44.08
C SER A 19 -61.08 -75.47 42.88
N GLY A 20 -60.87 -74.50 42.00
CA GLY A 20 -59.75 -74.49 41.07
C GLY A 20 -58.47 -74.04 41.77
N ARG A 21 -57.31 -74.50 41.27
CA ARG A 21 -56.01 -74.01 41.75
C ARG A 21 -55.82 -72.50 41.48
N LEU A 22 -56.55 -71.94 40.51
CA LEU A 22 -56.52 -70.52 40.17
C LEU A 22 -57.23 -69.67 41.23
N ASP A 23 -58.41 -70.10 41.69
CA ASP A 23 -59.21 -69.40 42.71
C ASP A 23 -58.43 -69.28 44.02
N LYS A 24 -57.83 -70.41 44.46
CA LYS A 24 -56.93 -70.45 45.63
C LYS A 24 -55.72 -69.53 45.47
N GLY A 25 -55.20 -69.38 44.24
CA GLY A 25 -54.10 -68.48 43.96
C GLY A 25 -54.45 -67.01 44.23
N PHE A 26 -55.59 -66.55 43.73
CA PHE A 26 -56.06 -65.17 43.96
C PHE A 26 -56.57 -64.92 45.38
N GLU A 27 -57.19 -65.91 46.02
CA GLU A 27 -57.58 -65.85 47.45
C GLU A 27 -56.34 -65.68 48.35
N ARG A 28 -55.27 -66.43 48.08
CA ARG A 28 -54.01 -66.30 48.83
C ARG A 28 -53.31 -64.97 48.53
N LEU A 29 -53.38 -64.51 47.28
CA LEU A 29 -52.83 -63.22 46.89
C LEU A 29 -53.51 -62.04 47.61
N SER A 30 -54.83 -62.10 47.83
CA SER A 30 -55.59 -61.02 48.49
C SER A 30 -55.30 -60.89 50.00
N ILE A 31 -54.86 -61.98 50.64
CA ILE A 31 -54.42 -61.99 52.05
C ILE A 31 -52.89 -61.91 52.19
N TYR A 32 -52.17 -61.54 51.12
CA TYR A 32 -50.71 -61.34 51.13
C TYR A 32 -49.89 -62.64 51.41
N ASP A 33 -50.49 -63.82 51.23
CA ASP A 33 -49.81 -65.13 51.33
C ASP A 33 -49.13 -65.48 49.99
N TYR A 34 -48.02 -64.78 49.71
CA TYR A 34 -47.33 -64.83 48.42
C TYR A 34 -46.72 -66.19 48.08
N PHE A 35 -46.30 -66.96 49.09
CA PHE A 35 -45.71 -68.29 48.87
C PHE A 35 -46.77 -69.26 48.34
N ALA A 36 -47.92 -69.34 49.03
CA ALA A 36 -49.02 -70.19 48.60
C ALA A 36 -49.62 -69.70 47.27
N ALA A 37 -49.81 -68.38 47.11
CA ALA A 37 -50.32 -67.79 45.86
C ALA A 37 -49.43 -68.14 44.66
N LYS A 38 -48.10 -67.98 44.80
CA LYS A 38 -47.12 -68.30 43.74
C LYS A 38 -47.18 -69.78 43.35
N GLU A 39 -47.18 -70.70 44.31
CA GLU A 39 -47.28 -72.13 44.05
C GLU A 39 -48.57 -72.49 43.28
N HIS A 40 -49.69 -71.90 43.69
CA HIS A 40 -50.98 -72.09 43.04
C HIS A 40 -51.02 -71.54 41.63
N PHE A 41 -50.42 -70.38 41.37
CA PHE A 41 -50.34 -69.83 40.02
C PHE A 41 -49.43 -70.65 39.10
N TYR A 42 -48.26 -71.09 39.54
CA TYR A 42 -47.39 -71.98 38.71
C TYR A 42 -48.10 -73.26 38.30
N LYS A 43 -48.81 -73.90 39.24
CA LYS A 43 -49.61 -75.11 38.95
C LYS A 43 -50.81 -74.83 38.04
N SER A 44 -51.21 -73.57 37.89
CA SER A 44 -52.34 -73.13 37.06
C SER A 44 -51.94 -72.62 35.67
N LEU A 45 -50.65 -72.33 35.43
CA LEU A 45 -50.15 -71.82 34.14
C LEU A 45 -50.58 -72.67 32.95
N LYS A 46 -50.55 -74.01 33.06
CA LYS A 46 -50.91 -74.90 31.95
C LYS A 46 -52.39 -74.81 31.54
N LYS A 47 -53.30 -74.54 32.49
CA LYS A 47 -54.75 -74.52 32.25
C LYS A 47 -55.32 -73.10 32.10
N HIS A 48 -54.71 -72.14 32.78
CA HIS A 48 -55.17 -70.76 32.86
C HIS A 48 -53.99 -69.79 32.65
N PRO A 49 -53.32 -69.83 31.50
CA PRO A 49 -52.05 -69.15 31.30
C PRO A 49 -52.15 -67.63 31.47
N ALA A 50 -53.21 -66.99 30.95
CA ALA A 50 -53.43 -65.54 31.10
C ALA A 50 -53.59 -65.11 32.57
N ALA A 51 -54.58 -65.67 33.28
CA ALA A 51 -54.87 -65.29 34.66
C ALA A 51 -53.77 -65.71 35.65
N ALA A 52 -53.16 -66.88 35.47
CA ALA A 52 -52.06 -67.32 36.32
C ALA A 52 -50.79 -66.47 36.11
N SER A 53 -50.49 -66.09 34.87
CA SER A 53 -49.36 -65.19 34.59
C SER A 53 -49.62 -63.78 35.11
N TYR A 54 -50.88 -63.30 35.06
CA TYR A 54 -51.26 -62.03 35.69
C TYR A 54 -51.02 -62.06 37.20
N GLY A 55 -51.48 -63.11 37.90
CA GLY A 55 -51.25 -63.29 39.33
C GLY A 55 -49.76 -63.36 39.69
N LEU A 56 -48.95 -64.10 38.91
CA LEU A 56 -47.49 -64.13 39.09
C LEU A 56 -46.85 -62.76 38.87
N SER A 57 -47.29 -61.99 37.87
CA SER A 57 -46.76 -60.66 37.62
C SER A 57 -46.97 -59.73 38.82
N ILE A 58 -48.12 -59.83 39.51
CA ILE A 58 -48.41 -59.05 40.73
C ILE A 58 -47.42 -59.42 41.84
N ILE A 59 -47.19 -60.72 42.06
CA ILE A 59 -46.24 -61.20 43.08
C ILE A 59 -44.83 -60.66 42.78
N TYR A 60 -44.34 -60.87 41.55
CA TYR A 60 -43.00 -60.46 41.14
C TYR A 60 -42.83 -58.93 41.03
N GLY A 61 -43.90 -58.18 40.74
CA GLY A 61 -43.87 -56.73 40.55
C GLY A 61 -44.01 -55.92 41.84
N ARG A 62 -44.30 -56.57 42.97
CA ARG A 62 -44.46 -55.95 44.28
C ARG A 62 -43.16 -56.00 45.08
N ASN A 63 -42.71 -54.85 45.59
CA ASN A 63 -41.44 -54.70 46.29
C ASN A 63 -41.52 -54.97 47.81
N ASP A 64 -42.69 -55.39 48.30
CA ASP A 64 -42.96 -55.71 49.70
C ASP A 64 -42.95 -57.22 49.99
N ASN A 65 -42.39 -58.03 49.08
CA ASN A 65 -42.30 -59.48 49.23
C ASN A 65 -40.96 -60.04 48.70
N PRO A 66 -40.51 -61.22 49.17
CA PRO A 66 -39.18 -61.76 48.85
C PRO A 66 -39.03 -62.24 47.40
N PHE A 67 -40.11 -62.22 46.60
CA PHE A 67 -40.07 -62.60 45.20
C PHE A 67 -39.95 -61.41 44.26
N PHE A 68 -39.83 -60.17 44.76
CA PHE A 68 -39.71 -58.99 43.90
C PHE A 68 -38.59 -59.16 42.86
N ASN A 69 -38.97 -59.17 41.59
CA ASN A 69 -38.05 -59.30 40.47
C ASN A 69 -38.74 -58.78 39.21
N LEU A 70 -38.33 -57.61 38.73
CA LEU A 70 -38.98 -56.94 37.60
C LEU A 70 -38.84 -57.72 36.28
N ASP A 71 -37.77 -58.48 36.08
CA ASP A 71 -37.61 -59.33 34.89
C ASP A 71 -38.63 -60.47 34.87
N SER A 72 -38.86 -61.10 36.02
CA SER A 72 -39.87 -62.13 36.20
C SER A 72 -41.28 -61.54 36.08
N ALA A 73 -41.51 -60.36 36.67
CA ALA A 73 -42.77 -59.63 36.55
C ALA A 73 -43.10 -59.31 35.09
N ARG A 74 -42.09 -58.84 34.34
CA ARG A 74 -42.16 -58.56 32.91
C ARG A 74 -42.53 -59.80 32.10
N VAL A 75 -41.79 -60.90 32.27
CA VAL A 75 -42.04 -62.15 31.53
C VAL A 75 -43.49 -62.60 31.74
N HIS A 76 -43.96 -62.56 32.99
CA HIS A 76 -45.30 -62.99 33.32
C HIS A 76 -46.38 -62.01 32.83
N ILE A 77 -46.18 -60.69 32.87
CA ILE A 77 -47.20 -59.75 32.38
C ILE A 77 -47.30 -59.74 30.85
N LEU A 78 -46.18 -59.90 30.13
CA LEU A 78 -46.19 -60.02 28.66
C LEU A 78 -46.91 -61.31 28.24
N ASN A 79 -46.64 -62.42 28.93
CA ASN A 79 -47.36 -63.67 28.69
C ASN A 79 -48.84 -63.54 29.04
N ALA A 80 -49.19 -62.83 30.12
CA ALA A 80 -50.57 -62.59 30.49
C ALA A 80 -51.33 -61.85 29.38
N GLY A 81 -50.77 -60.75 28.86
CA GLY A 81 -51.36 -59.99 27.76
C GLY A 81 -51.50 -60.80 26.47
N TYR A 82 -50.43 -61.49 26.06
CA TYR A 82 -50.41 -62.34 24.86
C TYR A 82 -51.48 -63.43 24.89
N GLU A 83 -51.63 -64.11 26.02
CA GLU A 83 -52.61 -65.17 26.19
C GLU A 83 -54.04 -64.62 26.37
N TYR A 84 -54.18 -63.45 27.00
CA TYR A 84 -55.48 -62.81 27.24
C TYR A 84 -56.20 -62.41 25.96
N VAL A 85 -55.47 -61.90 24.95
CA VAL A 85 -56.02 -61.50 23.64
C VAL A 85 -56.69 -62.69 22.93
N ARG A 86 -56.26 -63.91 23.20
CA ARG A 86 -56.74 -65.15 22.55
C ARG A 86 -57.93 -65.81 23.26
N LEU A 87 -58.36 -65.25 24.38
CA LEU A 87 -59.48 -65.81 25.15
C LEU A 87 -60.83 -65.49 24.50
N SER A 88 -61.78 -66.42 24.62
CA SER A 88 -63.19 -66.16 24.30
C SER A 88 -63.81 -65.17 25.29
N GLU A 89 -64.84 -64.44 24.87
CA GLU A 89 -65.57 -63.49 25.73
C GLU A 89 -66.11 -64.13 27.03
N LYS A 90 -66.48 -65.42 26.98
CA LYS A 90 -66.89 -66.18 28.17
C LYS A 90 -65.73 -66.35 29.16
N GLN A 91 -64.52 -66.63 28.68
CA GLN A 91 -63.33 -66.77 29.52
C GLN A 91 -62.88 -65.42 30.08
N LYS A 92 -62.95 -64.34 29.29
CA LYS A 92 -62.64 -62.98 29.77
C LYS A 92 -63.57 -62.54 30.90
N ARG A 93 -64.89 -62.78 30.79
CA ARG A 93 -65.85 -62.52 31.87
C ARG A 93 -65.49 -63.28 33.14
N LYS A 94 -65.17 -64.58 33.04
CA LYS A 94 -64.73 -65.38 34.19
C LYS A 94 -63.46 -64.81 34.83
N TYR A 95 -62.49 -64.38 34.03
CA TYR A 95 -61.24 -63.84 34.56
C TYR A 95 -61.39 -62.43 35.17
N SER A 96 -62.39 -61.66 34.72
CA SER A 96 -62.72 -60.36 35.32
C SER A 96 -63.17 -60.47 36.79
N GLU A 97 -63.72 -61.62 37.21
CA GLU A 97 -64.06 -61.92 38.60
C GLU A 97 -62.82 -61.94 39.51
N PHE A 98 -61.64 -62.27 38.97
CA PHE A 98 -60.35 -62.19 39.66
C PHE A 98 -59.63 -60.84 39.47
N GLY A 99 -60.30 -59.85 38.87
CA GLY A 99 -59.72 -58.57 38.51
C GLY A 99 -58.77 -58.63 37.31
N VAL A 100 -58.79 -59.70 36.52
CA VAL A 100 -57.98 -59.85 35.30
C VAL A 100 -58.78 -59.33 34.10
N SER A 101 -58.37 -58.18 33.58
CA SER A 101 -58.99 -57.47 32.47
C SER A 101 -57.91 -56.88 31.58
N ASP A 102 -58.28 -56.47 30.36
CA ASP A 102 -57.37 -55.73 29.48
C ASP A 102 -56.79 -54.48 30.18
N SER A 103 -57.66 -53.68 30.80
CA SER A 103 -57.25 -52.50 31.58
C SER A 103 -56.32 -52.81 32.75
N SER A 104 -56.53 -53.91 33.45
CA SER A 104 -55.72 -54.25 34.62
C SER A 104 -54.38 -54.89 34.24
N ILE A 105 -54.29 -55.53 33.08
CA ILE A 105 -53.03 -55.96 32.45
C ILE A 105 -52.22 -54.74 32.02
N VAL A 106 -52.82 -53.79 31.31
CA VAL A 106 -52.16 -52.53 30.89
C VAL A 106 -51.66 -51.74 32.10
N TYR A 107 -52.50 -51.57 33.13
CA TYR A 107 -52.08 -50.92 34.38
C TYR A 107 -50.88 -51.60 35.04
N MET A 108 -50.86 -52.93 35.04
CA MET A 108 -49.75 -53.69 35.62
C MET A 108 -48.47 -53.58 34.76
N GLN A 109 -48.59 -53.54 33.43
CA GLN A 109 -47.48 -53.25 32.53
C GLN A 109 -46.89 -51.86 32.83
N ASP A 110 -47.73 -50.83 32.93
CA ASP A 110 -47.30 -49.46 33.28
C ASP A 110 -46.64 -49.39 34.65
N SER A 111 -47.18 -50.11 35.66
CA SER A 111 -46.56 -50.17 36.98
C SER A 111 -45.18 -50.83 36.96
N ILE A 112 -45.01 -51.90 36.17
CA ILE A 112 -43.70 -52.58 36.02
C ILE A 112 -42.74 -51.65 35.27
N CYS A 113 -43.20 -51.01 34.18
CA CYS A 113 -42.44 -50.04 33.41
C CYS A 113 -41.93 -48.86 34.25
N SER A 114 -42.81 -48.24 35.04
CA SER A 114 -42.44 -47.12 35.91
C SER A 114 -41.40 -47.52 36.96
N LYS A 115 -41.54 -48.70 37.57
CA LYS A 115 -40.55 -49.20 38.54
C LYS A 115 -39.21 -49.52 37.89
N ALA A 116 -39.21 -50.14 36.71
CA ALA A 116 -38.00 -50.44 35.96
C ALA A 116 -37.29 -49.16 35.50
N PHE A 117 -38.05 -48.16 35.05
CA PHE A 117 -37.52 -46.85 34.66
C PHE A 117 -36.94 -46.09 35.86
N ASN A 118 -37.63 -46.07 37.01
CA ASN A 118 -37.09 -45.50 38.25
C ASN A 118 -35.81 -46.20 38.71
N GLN A 119 -35.70 -47.51 38.49
CA GLN A 119 -34.47 -48.25 38.81
C GLN A 119 -33.34 -47.87 37.85
N ALA A 120 -33.62 -47.67 36.57
CA ALA A 120 -32.65 -47.21 35.58
C ALA A 120 -32.15 -45.78 35.87
N THR A 121 -33.06 -44.87 36.24
CA THR A 121 -32.75 -43.45 36.51
C THR A 121 -32.17 -43.19 37.91
N SER A 122 -32.23 -44.16 38.83
CA SER A 122 -31.73 -44.00 40.20
C SER A 122 -30.23 -43.67 40.30
N PHE A 123 -29.44 -44.05 39.28
CA PHE A 123 -28.02 -43.72 39.16
C PHE A 123 -27.69 -43.54 37.67
N SER A 124 -27.07 -42.41 37.32
CA SER A 124 -26.63 -42.12 35.95
C SER A 124 -25.63 -43.18 35.48
N SER A 125 -26.07 -44.08 34.61
CA SER A 125 -25.24 -45.17 34.07
C SER A 125 -25.79 -45.65 32.73
N VAL A 126 -24.95 -45.60 31.70
CA VAL A 126 -25.27 -46.12 30.35
C VAL A 126 -25.71 -47.59 30.42
N GLU A 127 -25.01 -48.41 31.20
CA GLU A 127 -25.30 -49.84 31.35
C GLU A 127 -26.73 -50.11 31.86
N ARG A 128 -27.19 -49.32 32.83
CA ARG A 128 -28.54 -49.48 33.39
C ARG A 128 -29.63 -49.09 32.42
N PHE A 129 -29.43 -48.01 31.66
CA PHE A 129 -30.36 -47.64 30.61
C PHE A 129 -30.35 -48.67 29.47
N ASN A 130 -29.19 -49.23 29.10
CA ASN A 130 -29.13 -50.32 28.12
C ASN A 130 -29.92 -51.55 28.58
N ILE A 131 -29.78 -51.96 29.84
CA ILE A 131 -30.59 -53.05 30.42
C ILE A 131 -32.09 -52.73 30.34
N PHE A 132 -32.49 -51.49 30.63
CA PHE A 132 -33.89 -51.06 30.53
C PHE A 132 -34.38 -51.12 29.07
N ILE A 133 -33.65 -50.52 28.13
CA ILE A 133 -33.98 -50.45 26.71
C ILE A 133 -34.11 -51.86 26.12
N GLU A 134 -33.18 -52.76 26.44
CA GLU A 134 -33.19 -54.13 25.95
C GLU A 134 -34.36 -54.94 26.53
N ARG A 135 -34.55 -54.89 27.86
CA ARG A 135 -35.50 -55.77 28.54
C ARG A 135 -36.92 -55.22 28.54
N PHE A 136 -37.10 -53.90 28.55
CA PHE A 136 -38.37 -53.21 28.74
C PHE A 136 -38.76 -52.34 27.53
N SER A 137 -38.37 -52.72 26.31
CA SER A 137 -38.70 -52.02 25.06
C SER A 137 -40.19 -51.82 24.76
N PHE A 138 -41.08 -52.55 25.44
CA PHE A 138 -42.53 -52.36 25.33
C PHE A 138 -43.06 -51.18 26.16
N CYS A 139 -42.22 -50.56 26.99
CA CYS A 139 -42.63 -49.49 27.90
C CYS A 139 -42.71 -48.14 27.20
N ARG A 140 -43.68 -47.31 27.62
CA ARG A 140 -43.86 -45.93 27.13
C ARG A 140 -42.68 -44.97 27.41
N TYR A 141 -41.74 -45.36 28.27
CA TYR A 141 -40.55 -44.58 28.64
C TYR A 141 -39.32 -44.94 27.77
N LEU A 142 -39.50 -45.70 26.69
CA LEU A 142 -38.38 -46.16 25.86
C LEU A 142 -37.59 -44.98 25.28
N ASP A 143 -38.26 -44.04 24.64
CA ASP A 143 -37.61 -42.88 24.01
C ASP A 143 -36.90 -42.01 25.06
N GLU A 144 -37.57 -41.74 26.19
CA GLU A 144 -36.97 -41.00 27.31
C GLU A 144 -35.75 -41.72 27.90
N ALA A 145 -35.75 -43.05 27.99
CA ALA A 145 -34.60 -43.82 28.45
C ALA A 145 -33.43 -43.81 27.45
N ILE A 146 -33.73 -43.79 26.15
CA ILE A 146 -32.75 -43.64 25.07
C ILE A 146 -32.08 -42.26 25.16
N ASP A 147 -32.87 -41.21 25.35
CA ASP A 147 -32.37 -39.84 25.45
C ASP A 147 -31.49 -39.63 26.70
N LEU A 148 -31.95 -40.10 27.86
CA LEU A 148 -31.17 -40.04 29.10
C LEU A 148 -29.88 -40.86 29.03
N ARG A 149 -29.90 -42.02 28.38
CA ARG A 149 -28.68 -42.80 28.12
C ARG A 149 -27.70 -41.99 27.27
N ASN A 150 -28.17 -41.40 26.18
CA ASN A 150 -27.36 -40.61 25.27
C ASN A 150 -26.75 -39.41 26.01
N GLU A 151 -27.52 -38.73 26.85
CA GLU A 151 -27.03 -37.62 27.69
C GLU A 151 -25.92 -38.07 28.64
N VAL A 152 -26.11 -39.19 29.36
CA VAL A 152 -25.07 -39.73 30.27
C VAL A 152 -23.80 -40.11 29.49
N ALA A 153 -23.95 -40.79 28.36
CA ALA A 153 -22.80 -41.16 27.53
C ALA A 153 -22.08 -39.93 26.96
N PHE A 154 -22.81 -38.88 26.61
CA PHE A 154 -22.23 -37.62 26.16
C PHE A 154 -21.47 -36.91 27.28
N GLU A 155 -22.02 -36.87 28.50
CA GLU A 155 -21.33 -36.31 29.67
C GLU A 155 -20.03 -37.08 30.01
N GLU A 156 -20.03 -38.41 29.82
CA GLU A 156 -18.79 -39.20 29.93
C GLU A 156 -17.75 -38.77 28.89
N ALA A 157 -18.16 -38.58 27.63
CA ALA A 157 -17.29 -38.09 26.57
C ALA A 157 -16.78 -36.67 26.85
N ARG A 158 -17.65 -35.77 27.36
CA ARG A 158 -17.29 -34.42 27.78
C ARG A 158 -16.28 -34.40 28.92
N ARG A 159 -16.40 -35.32 29.87
CA ARG A 159 -15.46 -35.45 31.00
C ARG A 159 -14.09 -35.90 30.54
N LEU A 160 -14.01 -36.83 29.58
CA LEU A 160 -12.74 -37.25 28.98
C LEU A 160 -12.14 -36.17 28.10
N ASN A 161 -13.00 -35.44 27.37
CA ASN A 161 -12.66 -34.32 26.50
C ASN A 161 -11.55 -34.62 25.48
N THR A 162 -11.58 -35.80 24.86
CA THR A 162 -10.64 -36.20 23.80
C THR A 162 -11.36 -36.44 22.48
N SER A 163 -10.64 -36.31 21.37
CA SER A 163 -11.19 -36.63 20.04
C SER A 163 -11.68 -38.09 19.98
N ALA A 164 -10.94 -39.01 20.58
CA ALA A 164 -11.33 -40.42 20.67
C ALA A 164 -12.66 -40.61 21.42
N ALA A 165 -12.85 -39.94 22.56
CA ALA A 165 -14.07 -40.08 23.35
C ALA A 165 -15.32 -39.57 22.62
N TYR A 166 -15.24 -38.39 21.99
CA TYR A 166 -16.34 -37.87 21.19
C TYR A 166 -16.60 -38.71 19.94
N LYS A 167 -15.55 -39.26 19.31
CA LYS A 167 -15.70 -40.18 18.18
C LYS A 167 -16.42 -41.46 18.59
N THR A 168 -16.03 -42.06 19.71
CA THR A 168 -16.73 -43.23 20.27
C THR A 168 -18.20 -42.92 20.55
N PHE A 169 -18.51 -41.76 21.13
CA PHE A 169 -19.90 -41.36 21.34
C PHE A 169 -20.69 -41.28 20.03
N MET A 170 -20.16 -40.57 19.02
CA MET A 170 -20.83 -40.42 17.72
C MET A 170 -21.03 -41.76 17.00
N ASP A 171 -20.05 -42.65 17.05
CA ASP A 171 -20.13 -43.96 16.41
C ASP A 171 -21.11 -44.89 17.14
N THR A 172 -21.26 -44.73 18.45
CA THR A 172 -22.16 -45.55 19.27
C THR A 172 -23.60 -45.02 19.25
N TYR A 173 -23.78 -43.70 19.15
CA TYR A 173 -25.08 -43.03 19.23
C TYR A 173 -25.27 -42.01 18.08
N PRO A 174 -25.37 -42.48 16.82
CA PRO A 174 -25.45 -41.60 15.64
C PRO A 174 -26.72 -40.75 15.59
N ASP A 175 -27.81 -41.22 16.21
CA ASP A 175 -29.11 -40.54 16.21
C ASP A 175 -29.35 -39.68 17.47
N ALA A 176 -28.33 -39.50 18.32
CA ALA A 176 -28.46 -38.70 19.55
C ALA A 176 -28.62 -37.21 19.26
N GLU A 177 -29.44 -36.51 20.06
CA GLU A 177 -29.59 -35.04 19.95
C GLU A 177 -28.25 -34.30 20.11
N GLN A 178 -27.35 -34.84 20.93
CA GLN A 178 -26.03 -34.27 21.21
C GLN A 178 -25.00 -34.51 20.08
N PHE A 179 -25.36 -35.23 19.02
CA PHE A 179 -24.42 -35.62 17.95
C PHE A 179 -23.68 -34.41 17.36
N ASN A 180 -24.40 -33.33 17.06
CA ASN A 180 -23.78 -32.13 16.46
C ASN A 180 -22.81 -31.43 17.44
N ASP A 181 -23.10 -31.40 18.74
CA ASP A 181 -22.18 -30.85 19.74
C ASP A 181 -20.94 -31.75 19.87
N ALA A 182 -21.15 -33.07 19.95
CA ALA A 182 -20.06 -34.05 19.93
C ALA A 182 -19.18 -33.93 18.69
N PHE A 183 -19.77 -33.73 17.50
CA PHE A 183 -19.04 -33.54 16.25
C PHE A 183 -18.19 -32.27 16.26
N ASN A 184 -18.74 -31.15 16.71
CA ASN A 184 -18.01 -29.89 16.81
C ASN A 184 -16.81 -30.02 17.78
N ARG A 185 -17.03 -30.61 18.95
CA ARG A 185 -15.99 -30.85 19.97
C ARG A 185 -14.95 -31.87 19.50
N PHE A 186 -15.37 -32.90 18.77
CA PHE A 186 -14.48 -33.85 18.13
C PHE A 186 -13.52 -33.15 17.18
N GLN A 187 -14.04 -32.32 16.26
CA GLN A 187 -13.23 -31.61 15.28
C GLN A 187 -12.22 -30.68 15.97
N GLU A 188 -12.65 -29.97 17.03
CA GLU A 188 -11.79 -29.10 17.83
C GLU A 188 -10.67 -29.90 18.51
N ARG A 189 -11.01 -31.01 19.18
CA ARG A 189 -10.03 -31.84 19.89
C ARG A 189 -9.10 -32.58 18.97
N GLN A 190 -9.58 -33.06 17.84
CA GLN A 190 -8.74 -33.68 16.82
C GLN A 190 -7.67 -32.70 16.32
N PHE A 191 -8.05 -31.45 16.03
CA PHE A 191 -7.10 -30.42 15.61
C PHE A 191 -6.06 -30.14 16.70
N GLU A 192 -6.47 -29.88 17.94
CA GLU A 192 -5.52 -29.58 19.02
C GLU A 192 -4.59 -30.75 19.36
N GLU A 193 -5.10 -31.97 19.40
CA GLU A 193 -4.31 -33.15 19.73
C GLU A 193 -3.26 -33.44 18.64
N GLU A 194 -3.67 -33.46 17.37
CA GLU A 194 -2.78 -33.75 16.24
C GLU A 194 -1.77 -32.62 15.98
N THR A 195 -2.09 -31.37 16.37
CA THR A 195 -1.22 -30.20 16.21
C THR A 195 -0.57 -29.70 17.50
N SER A 196 -0.65 -30.49 18.58
CA SER A 196 -0.14 -30.15 19.91
C SER A 196 1.34 -29.76 19.93
N SER A 197 2.16 -30.34 19.05
CA SER A 197 3.59 -30.00 18.91
C SER A 197 3.84 -28.58 18.39
N ARG A 198 2.82 -27.92 17.81
CA ARG A 198 2.90 -26.60 17.16
C ARG A 198 4.00 -26.51 16.09
N SER A 199 4.35 -27.64 15.48
CA SER A 199 5.38 -27.74 14.47
C SER A 199 4.79 -27.65 13.07
N LEU A 200 5.59 -27.16 12.11
CA LEU A 200 5.21 -27.13 10.69
C LEU A 200 4.71 -28.50 10.21
N THR A 201 5.44 -29.57 10.54
CA THR A 201 5.11 -30.94 10.17
C THR A 201 3.74 -31.38 10.72
N SER A 202 3.40 -30.99 11.95
CA SER A 202 2.09 -31.36 12.54
C SER A 202 0.92 -30.72 11.82
N TYR A 203 1.02 -29.43 11.47
CA TYR A 203 -0.05 -28.74 10.72
C TYR A 203 -0.18 -29.26 9.29
N VAL A 204 0.94 -29.53 8.60
CA VAL A 204 0.93 -30.13 7.26
C VAL A 204 0.24 -31.49 7.27
N ARG A 205 0.62 -32.37 8.21
CA ARG A 205 0.02 -33.69 8.35
C ARG A 205 -1.49 -33.60 8.65
N PHE A 206 -1.90 -32.65 9.48
CA PHE A 206 -3.32 -32.43 9.77
C PHE A 206 -4.11 -32.05 8.50
N ILE A 207 -3.59 -31.13 7.69
CA ILE A 207 -4.23 -30.71 6.43
C ILE A 207 -4.34 -31.88 5.44
N GLU A 208 -3.27 -32.67 5.31
CA GLU A 208 -3.25 -33.85 4.42
C GLU A 208 -4.26 -34.92 4.85
N LYS A 209 -4.39 -35.15 6.17
CA LYS A 209 -5.27 -36.16 6.73
C LYS A 209 -6.73 -35.72 6.76
N HIS A 210 -7.00 -34.42 6.94
CA HIS A 210 -8.33 -33.86 7.16
C HIS A 210 -8.61 -32.64 6.24
N PRO A 211 -8.67 -32.84 4.91
CA PRO A 211 -8.81 -31.74 3.95
C PRO A 211 -10.13 -30.96 4.05
N ASP A 212 -11.17 -31.57 4.61
CA ASP A 212 -12.50 -30.96 4.77
C ASP A 212 -12.75 -30.42 6.19
N SER A 213 -11.72 -30.43 7.06
CA SER A 213 -11.86 -29.94 8.43
C SER A 213 -12.17 -28.45 8.48
N PRO A 214 -13.08 -27.98 9.36
CA PRO A 214 -13.31 -26.55 9.58
C PRO A 214 -12.05 -25.82 10.09
N TYR A 215 -11.09 -26.55 10.67
CA TYR A 215 -9.81 -26.01 11.15
C TYR A 215 -8.71 -25.96 10.09
N ARG A 216 -8.98 -26.39 8.84
CA ARG A 216 -8.00 -26.38 7.76
C ARG A 216 -7.39 -25.00 7.52
N THR A 217 -8.21 -23.95 7.46
CA THR A 217 -7.70 -22.58 7.25
C THR A 217 -6.80 -22.11 8.39
N GLN A 218 -7.11 -22.51 9.64
CA GLN A 218 -6.24 -22.22 10.78
C GLN A 218 -4.91 -22.97 10.67
N ALA A 219 -4.94 -24.26 10.31
CA ALA A 219 -3.73 -25.04 10.07
C ALA A 219 -2.87 -24.43 8.93
N GLU A 220 -3.50 -24.09 7.80
CA GLU A 220 -2.83 -23.45 6.64
C GLU A 220 -2.17 -22.13 7.02
N ARG A 221 -2.82 -21.33 7.89
CA ARG A 221 -2.24 -20.09 8.43
C ARG A 221 -1.00 -20.36 9.28
N MET A 222 -1.04 -21.39 10.13
CA MET A 222 0.13 -21.77 10.94
C MET A 222 1.30 -22.26 10.07
N VAL A 223 1.01 -23.03 9.01
CA VAL A 223 2.01 -23.43 8.00
C VAL A 223 2.65 -22.20 7.38
N TYR A 224 1.86 -21.22 6.96
CA TYR A 224 2.38 -19.97 6.40
C TYR A 224 3.28 -19.21 7.39
N GLN A 225 2.79 -18.95 8.61
CA GLN A 225 3.53 -18.19 9.62
C GLN A 225 4.85 -18.85 10.02
N LEU A 226 4.84 -20.17 10.22
CA LEU A 226 6.05 -20.92 10.58
C LEU A 226 7.04 -20.97 9.40
N SER A 227 6.56 -21.15 8.17
CA SER A 227 7.42 -21.22 6.98
C SER A 227 8.02 -19.86 6.59
N THR A 228 7.42 -18.75 7.03
CA THR A 228 7.79 -17.40 6.59
C THR A 228 8.23 -16.50 7.75
N SER A 229 8.58 -17.09 8.90
CA SER A 229 8.88 -16.39 10.15
C SER A 229 9.98 -15.33 10.03
N SER A 230 10.98 -15.53 9.17
CA SER A 230 12.07 -14.58 8.95
C SER A 230 11.68 -13.37 8.09
N LYS A 231 10.48 -13.38 7.47
CA LYS A 231 9.94 -12.31 6.62
C LYS A 231 10.88 -11.85 5.49
N ASN A 232 11.57 -12.80 4.86
CA ASN A 232 12.43 -12.54 3.71
C ASN A 232 11.89 -13.22 2.44
N ILE A 233 12.32 -12.72 1.28
CA ILE A 233 11.88 -13.22 -0.03
C ILE A 233 12.14 -14.72 -0.19
N LYS A 234 13.28 -15.24 0.27
CA LYS A 234 13.66 -16.65 0.12
C LYS A 234 12.65 -17.58 0.80
N ASP A 235 12.22 -17.24 2.01
CA ASP A 235 11.28 -18.04 2.79
C ASP A 235 9.87 -18.00 2.19
N TYR A 236 9.41 -16.82 1.73
CA TYR A 236 8.13 -16.70 1.01
C TYR A 236 8.11 -17.53 -0.27
N LEU A 237 9.17 -17.47 -1.09
CA LEU A 237 9.28 -18.27 -2.30
C LEU A 237 9.35 -19.77 -2.01
N ALA A 238 10.04 -20.17 -0.94
CA ALA A 238 10.08 -21.57 -0.51
C ALA A 238 8.68 -22.05 -0.08
N PHE A 239 7.93 -21.22 0.64
CA PHE A 239 6.53 -21.50 1.00
C PHE A 239 5.64 -21.64 -0.24
N ILE A 240 5.68 -20.68 -1.17
CA ILE A 240 4.90 -20.68 -2.41
C ILE A 240 5.16 -21.96 -3.22
N ARG A 241 6.44 -22.35 -3.37
CA ARG A 241 6.83 -23.55 -4.12
C ARG A 241 6.39 -24.85 -3.43
N ARG A 242 6.44 -24.88 -2.10
CA ARG A 242 6.15 -26.09 -1.33
C ARG A 242 4.66 -26.30 -1.06
N TYR A 243 3.89 -25.22 -0.99
CA TYR A 243 2.47 -25.23 -0.64
C TYR A 243 1.63 -24.38 -1.61
N PRO A 244 1.65 -24.64 -2.93
CA PRO A 244 1.00 -23.78 -3.92
C PRO A 244 -0.50 -23.62 -3.69
N ASP A 245 -1.19 -24.67 -3.24
CA ASP A 245 -2.64 -24.68 -2.98
C ASP A 245 -3.05 -24.09 -1.63
N ASN A 246 -2.07 -23.63 -0.81
CA ASN A 246 -2.37 -22.99 0.46
C ASN A 246 -3.07 -21.64 0.22
N ARG A 247 -4.13 -21.36 0.98
CA ARG A 247 -4.91 -20.11 0.87
C ARG A 247 -4.07 -18.83 1.05
N PHE A 248 -2.93 -18.92 1.73
CA PHE A 248 -2.03 -17.81 2.00
C PHE A 248 -0.91 -17.64 0.97
N THR A 249 -0.88 -18.45 -0.10
CA THR A 249 0.08 -18.29 -1.21
C THR A 249 -0.05 -16.92 -1.88
N ALA A 250 -1.28 -16.41 -2.01
CA ALA A 250 -1.56 -15.05 -2.47
C ALA A 250 -0.90 -13.97 -1.59
N GLU A 251 -1.00 -14.11 -0.27
CA GLU A 251 -0.41 -13.19 0.71
C GLU A 251 1.13 -13.25 0.64
N ALA A 252 1.70 -14.45 0.54
CA ALA A 252 3.13 -14.64 0.36
C ALA A 252 3.67 -13.93 -0.90
N TRP A 253 2.97 -14.03 -2.03
CA TRP A 253 3.34 -13.33 -3.26
C TRP A 253 3.33 -11.81 -3.07
N ARG A 254 2.33 -11.26 -2.37
CA ARG A 254 2.26 -9.81 -2.10
C ARG A 254 3.37 -9.33 -1.18
N GLU A 255 3.80 -10.12 -0.20
CA GLU A 255 4.97 -9.78 0.62
C GLU A 255 6.27 -9.82 -0.20
N VAL A 256 6.43 -10.78 -1.13
CA VAL A 256 7.56 -10.79 -2.07
C VAL A 256 7.58 -9.51 -2.90
N TYR A 257 6.44 -9.12 -3.49
CA TYR A 257 6.31 -7.87 -4.24
C TYR A 257 6.67 -6.66 -3.39
N LYS A 258 6.09 -6.54 -2.19
CA LYS A 258 6.33 -5.43 -1.28
C LYS A 258 7.81 -5.28 -0.90
N ILE A 259 8.49 -6.38 -0.58
CA ILE A 259 9.92 -6.34 -0.24
C ILE A 259 10.75 -6.00 -1.48
N SER A 260 10.41 -6.57 -2.65
CA SER A 260 11.11 -6.25 -3.89
C SER A 260 10.94 -4.80 -4.33
N MET A 261 9.84 -4.13 -3.97
CA MET A 261 9.53 -2.75 -4.36
C MET A 261 9.97 -1.69 -3.34
N GLU A 262 10.90 -2.01 -2.43
CA GLU A 262 11.42 -1.05 -1.43
C GLU A 262 12.05 0.19 -2.10
N GLU A 263 12.86 -0.02 -3.14
CA GLU A 263 13.36 1.04 -4.03
C GLU A 263 12.44 1.18 -5.25
N PHE A 264 11.36 1.92 -5.08
CA PHE A 264 10.30 2.03 -6.08
C PHE A 264 10.74 2.82 -7.33
N ASN A 265 11.22 2.12 -8.39
CA ASN A 265 11.59 2.70 -9.69
C ASN A 265 11.37 1.71 -10.86
N GLU A 266 11.47 2.20 -12.10
CA GLU A 266 11.24 1.40 -13.33
C GLU A 266 12.15 0.16 -13.41
N GLN A 267 13.44 0.29 -13.06
CA GLN A 267 14.39 -0.83 -13.13
C GLN A 267 14.04 -1.92 -12.13
N THR A 268 13.67 -1.55 -10.90
CA THR A 268 13.23 -2.49 -9.86
C THR A 268 11.99 -3.25 -10.33
N PHE A 269 11.05 -2.56 -10.98
CA PHE A 269 9.84 -3.16 -11.52
C PHE A 269 10.13 -4.15 -12.65
N LEU A 270 10.97 -3.75 -13.62
CA LEU A 270 11.38 -4.63 -14.74
C LEU A 270 12.12 -5.87 -14.22
N LYS A 271 12.99 -5.69 -13.22
CA LYS A 271 13.68 -6.78 -12.55
C LYS A 271 12.70 -7.73 -11.85
N PHE A 272 11.71 -7.22 -11.13
CA PHE A 272 10.69 -8.04 -10.50
C PHE A 272 9.90 -8.87 -11.52
N LYS A 273 9.47 -8.25 -12.62
CA LYS A 273 8.74 -8.93 -13.71
C LYS A 273 9.59 -10.04 -14.35
N TYR A 274 10.90 -9.84 -14.43
CA TYR A 274 11.86 -10.83 -14.92
C TYR A 274 12.10 -11.97 -13.92
N ASP A 275 12.33 -11.64 -12.65
CA ASP A 275 12.66 -12.61 -11.59
C ASP A 275 11.45 -13.47 -11.20
N TYR A 276 10.22 -12.95 -11.34
CA TYR A 276 8.98 -13.60 -10.90
C TYR A 276 7.88 -13.62 -11.98
N PRO A 277 8.08 -14.37 -13.09
CA PRO A 277 7.11 -14.43 -14.20
C PRO A 277 5.76 -15.06 -13.82
N ASP A 278 5.75 -15.83 -12.72
CA ASP A 278 4.58 -16.53 -12.19
C ASP A 278 3.79 -15.71 -11.16
N TYR A 279 4.16 -14.43 -10.93
CA TYR A 279 3.41 -13.56 -10.04
C TYR A 279 1.93 -13.48 -10.49
N PRO A 280 0.96 -13.85 -9.62
CA PRO A 280 -0.41 -14.07 -10.06
C PRO A 280 -1.19 -12.77 -10.30
N PHE A 281 -0.78 -11.65 -9.69
CA PHE A 281 -1.50 -10.38 -9.76
C PHE A 281 -0.97 -9.49 -10.90
N LYS A 282 -0.98 -10.01 -12.13
CA LYS A 282 -0.44 -9.32 -13.31
C LYS A 282 -1.12 -7.99 -13.60
N ASP A 283 -2.43 -7.91 -13.37
CA ASP A 283 -3.20 -6.68 -13.59
C ASP A 283 -2.89 -5.62 -12.52
N GLU A 284 -2.75 -6.02 -11.25
CA GLU A 284 -2.29 -5.13 -10.16
C GLU A 284 -0.90 -4.58 -10.50
N LEU A 285 0.01 -5.49 -10.90
CA LEU A 285 1.38 -5.16 -11.30
C LEU A 285 1.41 -4.16 -12.46
N GLU A 286 0.69 -4.43 -13.55
CA GLU A 286 0.68 -3.56 -14.72
C GLU A 286 0.01 -2.20 -14.43
N ASN A 287 -1.00 -2.17 -13.55
CA ASN A 287 -1.58 -0.90 -13.10
C ASN A 287 -0.58 -0.08 -12.28
N ASP A 288 0.15 -0.70 -11.35
CA ASP A 288 1.19 -0.04 -10.56
C ASP A 288 2.30 0.50 -11.47
N TYR A 289 2.72 -0.28 -12.47
CA TYR A 289 3.66 0.17 -13.50
C TYR A 289 3.15 1.40 -14.24
N ARG A 290 1.92 1.33 -14.74
CA ARG A 290 1.30 2.38 -15.54
C ARG A 290 1.19 3.66 -14.74
N LEU A 291 0.68 3.60 -13.51
CA LEU A 291 0.61 4.77 -12.62
C LEU A 291 1.99 5.41 -12.47
N GLN A 292 3.03 4.60 -12.30
CA GLN A 292 4.34 5.09 -11.94
C GLN A 292 5.12 5.66 -13.12
N THR A 293 4.97 5.06 -14.29
CA THR A 293 5.57 5.53 -15.54
C THR A 293 4.80 6.66 -16.23
N SER A 294 3.52 6.86 -15.88
CA SER A 294 2.71 7.97 -16.43
C SER A 294 3.11 9.32 -15.85
N VAL A 295 3.06 10.35 -16.70
CA VAL A 295 3.19 11.76 -16.28
C VAL A 295 1.83 12.25 -15.85
N PHE A 296 1.72 12.76 -14.62
CA PHE A 296 0.46 13.28 -14.08
C PHE A 296 0.39 14.78 -14.32
N LEU A 297 -0.42 15.16 -15.30
CA LEU A 297 -0.65 16.55 -15.70
C LEU A 297 -1.87 17.11 -14.98
N PRO A 298 -1.76 18.24 -14.28
CA PRO A 298 -2.90 18.84 -13.62
C PRO A 298 -3.89 19.36 -14.65
N PHE A 299 -5.17 19.15 -14.42
CA PHE A 299 -6.23 19.74 -15.22
C PHE A 299 -7.30 20.31 -14.29
N ARG A 300 -8.05 21.30 -14.79
CA ARG A 300 -9.09 21.99 -14.03
C ARG A 300 -10.44 21.82 -14.71
N GLU A 301 -11.42 21.36 -13.94
CA GLU A 301 -12.79 21.13 -14.38
C GLU A 301 -13.74 21.51 -13.24
N ASN A 302 -14.87 22.17 -13.56
CA ASN A 302 -15.86 22.63 -12.56
C ASN A 302 -15.26 23.41 -11.37
N GLY A 303 -14.21 24.20 -11.63
CA GLY A 303 -13.53 25.02 -10.62
C GLY A 303 -12.52 24.26 -9.75
N LYS A 304 -12.47 22.93 -9.80
CA LYS A 304 -11.56 22.07 -9.03
C LYS A 304 -10.48 21.46 -9.91
N TRP A 305 -9.40 21.01 -9.28
CA TRP A 305 -8.26 20.38 -9.93
C TRP A 305 -8.24 18.87 -9.73
N GLY A 306 -7.77 18.18 -10.76
CA GLY A 306 -7.45 16.75 -10.78
C GLY A 306 -6.20 16.49 -11.61
N TYR A 307 -5.94 15.23 -11.95
CA TYR A 307 -4.80 14.83 -12.78
C TYR A 307 -5.23 13.91 -13.92
N MET A 308 -4.60 14.10 -15.08
CA MET A 308 -4.71 13.27 -16.27
C MET A 308 -3.33 12.79 -16.70
N ASN A 309 -3.25 11.74 -17.52
CA ASN A 309 -1.97 11.28 -18.09
C ASN A 309 -1.64 11.98 -19.42
N GLU A 310 -0.51 11.62 -20.04
CA GLU A 310 -0.06 12.15 -21.33
C GLU A 310 -0.87 11.67 -22.55
N LEU A 311 -1.90 10.84 -22.33
CA LEU A 311 -2.94 10.48 -23.32
C LEU A 311 -4.20 11.34 -23.15
N GLY A 312 -4.28 12.17 -22.11
CA GLY A 312 -5.49 12.92 -21.75
C GLY A 312 -6.52 12.08 -20.98
N GLU A 313 -6.14 10.87 -20.55
CA GLU A 313 -7.02 10.01 -19.76
C GLU A 313 -7.01 10.48 -18.30
N LEU A 314 -8.19 10.51 -17.70
CA LEU A 314 -8.37 10.93 -16.33
C LEU A 314 -7.75 9.92 -15.35
N MET A 315 -6.82 10.38 -14.50
CA MET A 315 -6.13 9.55 -13.51
C MET A 315 -6.66 9.80 -12.11
N ILE A 316 -6.89 11.06 -11.76
CA ILE A 316 -7.46 11.49 -10.48
C ILE A 316 -8.53 12.54 -10.77
N GLN A 317 -9.76 12.28 -10.31
CA GLN A 317 -10.92 13.16 -10.48
C GLN A 317 -10.69 14.57 -9.94
N SER A 318 -11.34 15.56 -10.56
CA SER A 318 -11.27 16.96 -10.15
C SER A 318 -12.00 17.17 -8.82
N GLN A 319 -11.25 17.39 -7.74
CA GLN A 319 -11.81 17.58 -6.39
C GLN A 319 -10.99 18.51 -5.48
N TYR A 320 -9.80 18.93 -5.91
CA TYR A 320 -8.88 19.74 -5.12
C TYR A 320 -9.02 21.22 -5.43
N ASP A 321 -8.75 22.08 -4.45
CA ASP A 321 -8.75 23.53 -4.62
C ASP A 321 -7.50 24.00 -5.37
N GLU A 322 -6.36 23.41 -5.05
CA GLU A 322 -5.06 23.62 -5.70
C GLU A 322 -4.29 22.31 -5.77
N VAL A 323 -3.39 22.20 -6.75
CA VAL A 323 -2.56 21.01 -6.98
C VAL A 323 -1.17 21.41 -7.44
N ASN A 324 -0.15 20.69 -6.97
CA ASN A 324 1.21 20.74 -7.52
C ASN A 324 1.49 19.52 -8.42
N LEU A 325 2.56 19.58 -9.20
CA LEU A 325 3.05 18.43 -9.96
C LEU A 325 3.49 17.30 -9.01
N PHE A 326 3.29 16.06 -9.46
CA PHE A 326 3.87 14.91 -8.78
C PHE A 326 5.40 15.00 -8.78
N SER A 327 6.00 14.69 -7.63
CA SER A 327 7.44 14.56 -7.44
C SER A 327 7.69 13.43 -6.44
N GLU A 328 8.65 12.55 -6.74
CA GLU A 328 8.96 11.38 -5.90
C GLU A 328 7.71 10.54 -5.52
N GLY A 329 6.76 10.43 -6.45
CA GLY A 329 5.53 9.65 -6.31
C GLY A 329 4.41 10.30 -5.48
N LEU A 330 4.62 11.52 -4.95
CA LEU A 330 3.63 12.27 -4.19
C LEU A 330 3.36 13.64 -4.82
N ALA A 331 2.17 14.19 -4.62
CA ALA A 331 1.84 15.57 -4.98
C ALA A 331 1.20 16.28 -3.80
N SER A 332 1.61 17.53 -3.53
CA SER A 332 0.87 18.37 -2.59
C SER A 332 -0.40 18.89 -3.27
N VAL A 333 -1.51 18.76 -2.56
CA VAL A 333 -2.83 19.17 -3.02
C VAL A 333 -3.57 19.84 -1.87
N SER A 334 -4.40 20.83 -2.17
CA SER A 334 -5.21 21.50 -1.16
C SER A 334 -6.68 21.11 -1.25
N LYS A 335 -7.30 20.99 -0.09
CA LYS A 335 -8.73 20.73 0.07
C LYS A 335 -9.21 21.48 1.30
N ASP A 336 -10.28 22.25 1.14
CA ASP A 336 -10.88 23.06 2.20
C ASP A 336 -9.86 24.05 2.83
N GLY A 337 -8.97 24.59 2.00
CA GLY A 337 -7.97 25.58 2.40
C GLY A 337 -6.75 25.04 3.16
N LYS A 338 -6.58 23.71 3.25
CA LYS A 338 -5.40 23.05 3.84
C LYS A 338 -4.73 22.14 2.83
N PHE A 339 -3.40 22.03 2.92
CA PHE A 339 -2.58 21.17 2.08
C PHE A 339 -2.29 19.83 2.77
N GLY A 340 -2.31 18.77 1.96
CA GLY A 340 -1.85 17.42 2.27
C GLY A 340 -1.14 16.82 1.06
N TYR A 341 -0.76 15.55 1.13
CA TYR A 341 -0.10 14.86 0.02
C TYR A 341 -0.83 13.60 -0.39
N ILE A 342 -0.98 13.42 -1.71
CA ILE A 342 -1.59 12.23 -2.31
C ILE A 342 -0.56 11.47 -3.14
N ASN A 343 -0.74 10.15 -3.25
CA ASN A 343 0.01 9.32 -4.19
C ASN A 343 -0.66 9.30 -5.58
N LYS A 344 -0.02 8.63 -6.54
CA LYS A 344 -0.52 8.52 -7.93
C LYS A 344 -1.84 7.73 -8.08
N SER A 345 -2.29 6.99 -7.07
CA SER A 345 -3.63 6.39 -7.05
C SER A 345 -4.71 7.32 -6.47
N GLY A 346 -4.32 8.54 -6.04
CA GLY A 346 -5.21 9.53 -5.45
C GLY A 346 -5.47 9.32 -3.95
N GLN A 347 -4.77 8.38 -3.30
CA GLN A 347 -4.88 8.17 -1.86
C GLN A 347 -4.11 9.24 -1.10
N THR A 348 -4.72 9.80 -0.05
CA THR A 348 -4.05 10.71 0.88
C THR A 348 -3.03 9.94 1.73
N ILE A 349 -1.75 10.27 1.57
CA ILE A 349 -0.64 9.72 2.35
C ILE A 349 -0.35 10.62 3.55
N ILE A 350 -0.39 11.93 3.37
CA ILE A 350 -0.20 12.91 4.45
C ILE A 350 -1.48 13.75 4.56
N PRO A 351 -2.15 13.79 5.73
CA PRO A 351 -3.42 14.49 5.91
C PRO A 351 -3.38 15.99 5.55
N PHE A 352 -4.55 16.54 5.22
CA PHE A 352 -4.74 17.97 4.93
C PHE A 352 -4.66 18.80 6.22
N GLN A 353 -3.46 19.23 6.60
CA GLN A 353 -3.21 19.93 7.85
C GLN A 353 -2.35 21.20 7.70
N PHE A 354 -1.61 21.33 6.61
CA PHE A 354 -0.68 22.43 6.40
C PHE A 354 -1.38 23.65 5.78
N ASN A 355 -0.88 24.84 6.08
CA ASN A 355 -1.33 26.08 5.44
C ASN A 355 -0.73 26.26 4.03
N ASP A 356 0.42 25.63 3.78
CA ASP A 356 1.10 25.59 2.49
C ASP A 356 2.03 24.36 2.44
N ALA A 357 2.33 23.87 1.24
CA ALA A 357 3.13 22.66 1.05
C ALA A 357 3.83 22.62 -0.31
N GLU A 358 5.16 22.58 -0.28
CA GLU A 358 6.00 22.42 -1.47
C GLU A 358 6.04 20.97 -1.97
N ARG A 359 6.60 20.77 -3.16
CA ARG A 359 6.78 19.43 -3.75
C ARG A 359 7.90 18.70 -3.02
N PHE A 360 7.81 17.36 -2.97
CA PHE A 360 8.92 16.55 -2.46
C PHE A 360 10.16 16.66 -3.34
N GLN A 361 11.31 16.88 -2.72
CA GLN A 361 12.64 16.85 -3.31
C GLN A 361 13.62 16.21 -2.31
N ASN A 362 14.45 15.29 -2.78
CA ASN A 362 15.42 14.56 -1.96
C ASN A 362 14.78 13.92 -0.70
N ASN A 363 13.62 13.27 -0.88
CA ASN A 363 12.78 12.63 0.14
C ASN A 363 12.23 13.56 1.24
N THR A 364 12.26 14.88 1.01
CA THR A 364 11.75 15.88 1.95
C THR A 364 10.86 16.90 1.27
N ALA A 365 10.00 17.57 2.04
CA ALA A 365 9.23 18.69 1.54
C ALA A 365 9.12 19.78 2.61
N ILE A 366 9.13 21.03 2.17
CA ILE A 366 8.90 22.19 3.03
C ILE A 366 7.40 22.44 3.15
N VAL A 367 6.95 22.62 4.38
CA VAL A 367 5.53 22.85 4.71
C VAL A 367 5.40 24.01 5.68
N ARG A 368 4.27 24.72 5.57
CA ARG A 368 3.94 25.83 6.48
C ARG A 368 2.81 25.45 7.42
N THR A 369 3.03 25.67 8.72
CA THR A 369 2.01 25.54 9.77
C THR A 369 1.83 26.88 10.45
N GLY A 370 0.64 27.47 10.36
CA GLY A 370 0.45 28.88 10.71
C GLY A 370 1.31 29.76 9.81
N ASP A 371 2.23 30.52 10.42
CA ASP A 371 3.14 31.43 9.72
C ASP A 371 4.60 30.92 9.73
N LYS A 372 4.84 29.66 10.11
CA LYS A 372 6.18 29.10 10.25
C LYS A 372 6.41 27.92 9.31
N TYR A 373 7.63 27.85 8.78
CA TYR A 373 8.10 26.83 7.86
C TYR A 373 8.92 25.75 8.57
N GLY A 374 8.70 24.51 8.15
CA GLY A 374 9.44 23.32 8.59
C GLY A 374 9.58 22.33 7.43
N MET A 375 10.31 21.24 7.68
CA MET A 375 10.58 20.20 6.69
C MET A 375 10.07 18.85 7.18
N ILE A 376 9.35 18.14 6.32
CA ILE A 376 8.79 16.82 6.61
C ILE A 376 9.42 15.72 5.74
N SER A 377 9.37 14.49 6.23
CA SER A 377 9.66 13.28 5.47
C SER A 377 8.46 12.84 4.61
N ARG A 378 8.66 11.85 3.75
CA ARG A 378 7.57 11.22 2.96
C ARG A 378 6.48 10.55 3.79
N SER A 379 6.72 10.27 5.08
CA SER A 379 5.69 9.79 6.01
C SER A 379 4.88 10.91 6.67
N GLY A 380 5.28 12.17 6.47
CA GLY A 380 4.67 13.35 7.11
C GLY A 380 5.28 13.71 8.47
N GLU A 381 6.33 13.02 8.90
CA GLU A 381 7.05 13.35 10.14
C GLU A 381 7.96 14.56 9.94
N PHE A 382 7.98 15.49 10.90
CA PHE A 382 8.91 16.63 10.87
C PHE A 382 10.37 16.17 11.06
N ILE A 383 11.20 16.47 10.07
CA ILE A 383 12.66 16.40 10.15
C ILE A 383 13.18 17.70 10.76
N ILE A 384 12.66 18.85 10.30
CA ILE A 384 12.90 20.17 10.87
C ILE A 384 11.55 20.73 11.32
N PRO A 385 11.33 20.99 12.62
CA PRO A 385 10.06 21.54 13.10
C PRO A 385 9.72 22.89 12.46
N ALA A 386 8.42 23.18 12.33
CA ALA A 386 7.92 24.42 11.76
C ALA A 386 8.09 25.63 12.70
N ASN A 387 9.32 26.13 12.84
CA ASN A 387 9.69 27.21 13.75
C ASN A 387 10.28 28.45 13.04
N TYR A 388 10.54 28.35 11.74
CA TYR A 388 11.31 29.34 10.98
C TYR A 388 10.40 30.26 10.17
N ASP A 389 10.81 31.51 9.98
CA ASP A 389 10.08 32.49 9.15
C ASP A 389 10.17 32.10 7.67
N GLU A 390 11.32 31.56 7.26
CA GLU A 390 11.56 30.97 5.93
C GLU A 390 12.53 29.80 6.09
N LEU A 391 12.46 28.84 5.16
CA LEU A 391 13.32 27.67 5.11
C LEU A 391 13.58 27.33 3.65
N SER A 392 14.84 27.06 3.29
CA SER A 392 15.23 26.59 1.96
C SER A 392 15.33 25.07 1.90
N GLU A 393 15.35 24.54 0.67
CA GLU A 393 15.77 23.16 0.45
C GLU A 393 17.24 22.96 0.85
N ALA A 394 17.60 21.71 1.13
CA ALA A 394 18.95 21.40 1.58
C ALA A 394 19.94 21.35 0.39
N SER A 395 20.95 22.22 0.39
CA SER A 395 22.14 22.10 -0.47
C SER A 395 23.30 21.52 0.35
N GLU A 396 23.96 20.48 -0.18
CA GLU A 396 25.07 19.78 0.49
C GLU A 396 24.76 19.33 1.95
N GLY A 397 23.48 19.11 2.27
CA GLY A 397 23.02 18.72 3.60
C GLY A 397 22.69 19.87 4.56
N PHE A 398 22.75 21.13 4.10
CA PHE A 398 22.44 22.32 4.89
C PHE A 398 21.26 23.09 4.29
N CYS A 399 20.34 23.52 5.15
CA CYS A 399 19.22 24.41 4.78
C CYS A 399 19.56 25.82 5.26
N VAL A 400 19.31 26.82 4.44
CA VAL A 400 19.21 28.22 4.89
C VAL A 400 17.87 28.38 5.60
N ALA A 401 17.87 29.00 6.76
CA ALA A 401 16.67 29.29 7.51
C ALA A 401 16.69 30.72 8.05
N ILE A 402 15.54 31.37 8.03
CA ILE A 402 15.36 32.71 8.59
C ILE A 402 14.65 32.58 9.94
N LEU A 403 15.22 33.20 10.97
CA LEU A 403 14.65 33.27 12.30
C LEU A 403 14.78 34.69 12.86
N GLY A 404 13.65 35.36 13.09
CA GLY A 404 13.65 36.74 13.58
C GLY A 404 14.24 37.73 12.58
N GLY A 405 14.13 37.44 11.27
CA GLY A 405 14.67 38.27 10.19
C GLY A 405 16.19 38.16 9.98
N LYS A 406 16.85 37.20 10.62
CA LYS A 406 18.28 36.90 10.41
C LYS A 406 18.46 35.48 9.86
N ALA A 407 19.42 35.34 8.96
CA ALA A 407 19.73 34.09 8.30
C ALA A 407 20.72 33.24 9.11
N GLY A 408 20.55 31.93 9.01
CA GLY A 408 21.44 30.93 9.57
C GLY A 408 21.29 29.59 8.86
N TYR A 409 22.06 28.59 9.29
CA TYR A 409 22.06 27.27 8.67
C TYR A 409 21.56 26.19 9.63
N ILE A 410 20.83 25.23 9.07
CA ILE A 410 20.42 24.00 9.75
C ILE A 410 21.05 22.83 9.03
N HIS A 411 21.78 22.00 9.76
CA HIS A 411 22.33 20.76 9.22
C HIS A 411 21.24 19.68 9.21
N LYS A 412 20.71 19.36 8.03
CA LYS A 412 19.57 18.43 7.83
C LYS A 412 19.81 17.04 8.46
N PRO A 413 20.99 16.39 8.30
CA PRO A 413 21.25 15.09 8.93
C PRO A 413 21.18 15.10 10.46
N THR A 414 21.72 16.13 11.14
CA THR A 414 21.68 16.21 12.61
C THR A 414 20.45 16.93 13.14
N ARG A 415 19.67 17.60 12.27
CA ARG A 415 18.47 18.39 12.58
C ARG A 415 18.76 19.54 13.55
N LYS A 416 19.98 20.06 13.54
CA LYS A 416 20.44 21.12 14.46
C LYS A 416 20.87 22.35 13.69
N ALA A 417 20.66 23.51 14.29
CA ALA A 417 21.29 24.74 13.85
C ALA A 417 22.82 24.57 13.85
N LEU A 418 23.45 24.97 12.75
CA LEU A 418 24.90 25.04 12.58
C LEU A 418 25.42 26.41 13.05
N THR A 419 24.61 27.46 12.88
CA THR A 419 24.97 28.85 13.22
C THR A 419 23.89 29.51 14.08
N ASP A 420 24.23 30.64 14.71
CA ASP A 420 23.39 31.34 15.68
C ASP A 420 22.37 32.32 15.06
N PHE A 421 22.06 32.18 13.76
CA PHE A 421 21.12 33.07 13.04
C PHE A 421 21.47 34.56 13.17
N ALA A 422 22.70 34.93 12.78
CA ALA A 422 23.21 36.29 12.91
C ALA A 422 23.40 37.01 11.57
N PHE A 423 23.27 36.30 10.45
CA PHE A 423 23.59 36.84 9.13
C PHE A 423 22.45 37.71 8.59
N ILE A 424 22.81 38.75 7.85
CA ILE A 424 21.88 39.55 7.04
C ILE A 424 21.41 38.70 5.86
N SER A 425 22.34 38.05 5.17
CA SER A 425 22.07 37.15 4.03
C SER A 425 23.01 35.94 4.07
N ALA A 426 22.57 34.84 3.45
CA ALA A 426 23.27 33.56 3.46
C ALA A 426 22.95 32.79 2.17
N ASP A 427 23.99 32.45 1.40
CA ASP A 427 23.87 31.65 0.19
C ASP A 427 23.81 30.15 0.50
N ASP A 428 23.37 29.34 -0.47
CA ASP A 428 23.47 27.88 -0.37
C ASP A 428 24.94 27.41 -0.26
N PHE A 429 25.14 26.30 0.44
CA PHE A 429 26.43 25.61 0.45
C PHE A 429 26.79 25.11 -0.95
N LYS A 430 28.03 25.38 -1.37
CA LYS A 430 28.65 24.95 -2.62
C LYS A 430 30.12 24.63 -2.39
N ASP A 431 30.55 23.45 -2.81
CA ASP A 431 31.91 22.92 -2.65
C ASP A 431 32.38 22.94 -1.17
N GLY A 432 31.47 22.76 -0.21
CA GLY A 432 31.75 22.76 1.23
C GLY A 432 31.83 24.14 1.89
N TYR A 433 31.48 25.22 1.18
CA TYR A 433 31.48 26.59 1.70
C TYR A 433 30.20 27.33 1.36
N ALA A 434 29.92 28.39 2.11
CA ALA A 434 28.81 29.29 1.80
C ALA A 434 29.22 30.75 2.02
N ILE A 435 28.73 31.62 1.13
CA ILE A 435 28.92 33.07 1.25
C ILE A 435 27.86 33.59 2.21
N VAL A 436 28.29 34.41 3.17
CA VAL A 436 27.41 35.00 4.18
C VAL A 436 27.72 36.48 4.34
N GLU A 437 26.72 37.24 4.76
CA GLU A 437 26.84 38.67 5.03
C GLU A 437 26.46 38.96 6.48
N ASN A 438 27.27 39.77 7.16
CA ASN A 438 26.92 40.36 8.44
C ASN A 438 27.13 41.88 8.39
N ASP A 439 27.01 42.55 9.53
CA ASP A 439 27.15 44.01 9.61
C ASP A 439 28.57 44.53 9.22
N GLU A 440 29.57 43.65 9.12
CA GLU A 440 30.95 43.98 8.68
C GLU A 440 31.18 43.76 7.17
N GLY A 441 30.25 43.10 6.48
CA GLY A 441 30.29 42.82 5.04
C GLY A 441 30.19 41.33 4.70
N PHE A 442 30.64 40.97 3.50
CA PHE A 442 30.64 39.59 3.01
C PHE A 442 31.85 38.80 3.51
N GLY A 443 31.63 37.54 3.86
CA GLY A 443 32.62 36.55 4.24
C GLY A 443 32.26 35.15 3.73
N LEU A 444 33.06 34.15 4.10
CA LEU A 444 32.87 32.76 3.69
C LEU A 444 32.96 31.83 4.89
N ILE A 445 31.95 30.99 5.08
CA ILE A 445 31.97 29.93 6.10
C ILE A 445 32.19 28.55 5.48
N ASN A 446 32.71 27.62 6.27
CA ASN A 446 32.81 26.20 5.91
C ASN A 446 31.69 25.37 6.56
N VAL A 447 31.65 24.06 6.26
CA VAL A 447 30.66 23.10 6.79
C VAL A 447 30.61 22.97 8.32
N LEU A 448 31.58 23.52 9.05
CA LEU A 448 31.57 23.58 10.52
C LEU A 448 30.93 24.88 11.06
N GLY A 449 30.41 25.73 10.17
CA GLY A 449 29.85 27.04 10.53
C GLY A 449 30.91 28.09 10.88
N LYS A 450 32.20 27.81 10.64
CA LYS A 450 33.31 28.71 10.95
C LYS A 450 33.70 29.53 9.73
N PHE A 451 34.08 30.78 9.95
CA PHE A 451 34.66 31.61 8.90
C PHE A 451 35.98 31.01 8.40
N SER A 452 36.02 30.73 7.10
CA SER A 452 37.25 30.50 6.34
C SER A 452 37.78 31.81 5.77
N ILE A 453 36.89 32.77 5.51
CA ILE A 453 37.20 34.15 5.16
C ILE A 453 36.36 35.05 6.07
N GLU A 454 37.02 35.87 6.88
CA GLU A 454 36.33 36.80 7.77
C GLU A 454 35.54 37.85 6.96
N PRO A 455 34.35 38.23 7.43
CA PRO A 455 33.55 39.30 6.82
C PRO A 455 34.31 40.62 6.79
N ARG A 456 34.45 41.20 5.58
CA ARG A 456 35.03 42.55 5.36
C ARG A 456 34.91 43.04 3.92
N TYR A 457 34.35 42.23 3.02
CA TYR A 457 34.27 42.54 1.60
C TYR A 457 32.93 43.23 1.31
N GLU A 458 32.94 44.20 0.39
CA GLU A 458 31.75 44.97 0.02
C GLU A 458 30.78 44.12 -0.82
N GLU A 459 31.33 43.27 -1.69
CA GLU A 459 30.61 42.24 -2.44
C GLU A 459 31.47 40.97 -2.52
N MET A 460 30.82 39.81 -2.58
CA MET A 460 31.49 38.53 -2.82
C MET A 460 30.57 37.58 -3.58
N THR A 461 31.09 36.94 -4.63
CA THR A 461 30.37 35.88 -5.36
C THR A 461 31.32 34.78 -5.82
N TRP A 462 30.77 33.64 -6.18
CA TRP A 462 31.52 32.60 -6.88
C TRP A 462 32.01 33.10 -8.24
N ALA A 463 33.26 32.78 -8.58
CA ALA A 463 33.84 33.01 -9.91
C ALA A 463 34.08 31.70 -10.67
N GLY A 464 34.17 30.57 -9.95
CA GLY A 464 34.40 29.22 -10.47
C GLY A 464 34.55 28.23 -9.30
N THR A 465 34.79 26.95 -9.60
CA THR A 465 35.03 25.92 -8.57
C THR A 465 36.22 26.33 -7.69
N GLY A 466 35.99 26.48 -6.38
CA GLY A 466 37.02 26.86 -5.41
C GLY A 466 37.54 28.31 -5.52
N LEU A 467 36.90 29.16 -6.33
CA LEU A 467 37.32 30.54 -6.59
C LEU A 467 36.19 31.53 -6.32
N LEU A 468 36.53 32.60 -5.61
CA LEU A 468 35.62 33.68 -5.25
C LEU A 468 36.14 34.98 -5.84
N LYS A 469 35.27 35.78 -6.44
CA LYS A 469 35.56 37.18 -6.73
C LYS A 469 34.95 38.03 -5.61
N ALA A 470 35.69 39.02 -5.16
CA ALA A 470 35.24 39.93 -4.11
C ALA A 470 35.70 41.35 -4.42
N SER A 471 34.98 42.33 -3.88
CA SER A 471 35.36 43.74 -3.93
C SER A 471 35.83 44.23 -2.55
N LEU A 472 36.84 45.10 -2.57
CA LEU A 472 37.40 45.74 -1.39
C LEU A 472 37.98 47.10 -1.79
N ASN A 473 37.50 48.19 -1.18
CA ASN A 473 37.85 49.56 -1.52
C ASN A 473 37.65 49.86 -3.01
N GLU A 474 36.46 49.59 -3.54
CA GLU A 474 36.07 49.79 -4.96
C GLU A 474 36.78 48.88 -5.99
N TYR A 475 37.80 48.11 -5.60
CA TYR A 475 38.53 47.22 -6.51
C TYR A 475 38.15 45.76 -6.33
N TRP A 476 38.16 45.02 -7.43
CA TRP A 476 37.92 43.58 -7.48
C TRP A 476 39.21 42.77 -7.43
N GLY A 477 39.16 41.65 -6.72
CA GLY A 477 40.19 40.62 -6.64
C GLY A 477 39.61 39.22 -6.74
N LEU A 478 40.50 38.24 -6.94
CA LEU A 478 40.15 36.81 -6.95
C LEU A 478 40.80 36.14 -5.74
N LEU A 479 40.01 35.36 -5.00
CA LEU A 479 40.39 34.65 -3.79
C LEU A 479 40.20 33.15 -3.98
N SER A 480 41.02 32.35 -3.29
CA SER A 480 40.66 30.96 -2.99
C SER A 480 39.68 30.89 -1.82
N THR A 481 39.06 29.72 -1.62
CA THR A 481 38.17 29.43 -0.47
C THR A 481 38.83 29.51 0.91
N VAL A 482 40.17 29.56 0.97
CA VAL A 482 40.93 29.79 2.22
C VAL A 482 41.41 31.24 2.36
N GLY A 483 40.89 32.15 1.53
CA GLY A 483 41.19 33.58 1.59
C GLY A 483 42.55 33.97 0.97
N ARG A 484 43.23 33.07 0.26
CA ARG A 484 44.46 33.42 -0.46
C ARG A 484 44.10 34.32 -1.65
N VAL A 485 44.72 35.49 -1.72
CA VAL A 485 44.62 36.37 -2.88
C VAL A 485 45.37 35.74 -4.07
N ILE A 486 44.61 35.38 -5.10
CA ILE A 486 45.10 34.84 -6.37
C ILE A 486 45.30 35.98 -7.37
N VAL A 487 44.28 36.84 -7.51
CA VAL A 487 44.35 38.08 -8.29
C VAL A 487 44.19 39.25 -7.30
N PRO A 488 45.14 40.19 -7.23
CA PRO A 488 45.10 41.29 -6.27
C PRO A 488 43.91 42.24 -6.52
N PHE A 489 43.42 42.88 -5.45
CA PHE A 489 42.37 43.90 -5.47
C PHE A 489 42.86 45.20 -6.11
N GLN A 490 42.89 45.22 -7.44
CA GLN A 490 43.36 46.37 -8.24
C GLN A 490 42.67 46.45 -9.61
N TYR A 491 41.61 45.67 -9.82
CA TYR A 491 40.87 45.59 -11.05
C TYR A 491 39.53 46.28 -10.87
N ASP A 492 39.08 47.02 -11.88
CA ASP A 492 37.80 47.73 -11.84
C ASP A 492 36.63 46.73 -11.90
N ALA A 493 36.85 45.56 -12.51
CA ALA A 493 35.89 44.46 -12.56
C ALA A 493 36.58 43.12 -12.88
N ILE A 494 35.95 42.02 -12.44
CA ILE A 494 36.31 40.64 -12.77
C ILE A 494 35.08 39.89 -13.27
N GLY A 495 35.21 39.17 -14.39
CA GLY A 495 34.13 38.38 -14.99
C GLY A 495 33.95 36.98 -14.38
N GLU A 496 33.22 36.13 -15.07
CA GLU A 496 33.07 34.70 -14.72
C GLU A 496 34.19 33.86 -15.32
N MET A 497 34.53 32.75 -14.66
CA MET A 497 35.46 31.77 -15.20
C MET A 497 34.77 30.91 -16.28
N THR A 498 35.33 30.88 -17.48
CA THR A 498 34.88 30.04 -18.60
C THR A 498 36.07 29.43 -19.31
N GLU A 499 36.06 28.12 -19.57
CA GLU A 499 37.17 27.40 -20.21
C GLU A 499 38.54 27.73 -19.58
N ASN A 500 38.59 27.79 -18.24
CA ASN A 500 39.76 28.16 -17.43
C ASN A 500 40.32 29.57 -17.71
N ARG A 501 39.46 30.51 -18.13
CA ARG A 501 39.78 31.92 -18.28
C ARG A 501 38.79 32.83 -17.60
N ILE A 502 39.31 33.84 -16.91
CA ILE A 502 38.53 34.87 -16.27
C ILE A 502 38.88 36.25 -16.85
N LEU A 503 37.85 37.03 -17.15
CA LEU A 503 38.01 38.41 -17.64
C LEU A 503 38.52 39.30 -16.50
N LEU A 504 39.56 40.09 -16.77
CA LEU A 504 40.07 41.10 -15.87
C LEU A 504 39.95 42.48 -16.51
N VAL A 505 39.41 43.46 -15.79
CA VAL A 505 39.25 44.84 -16.26
C VAL A 505 40.08 45.79 -15.41
N LYS A 506 40.91 46.62 -16.05
CA LYS A 506 41.72 47.65 -15.38
C LYS A 506 41.90 48.88 -16.26
N ASN A 507 41.59 50.06 -15.74
CA ASN A 507 41.69 51.36 -16.40
C ASN A 507 41.02 51.37 -17.79
N GLY A 508 39.81 50.83 -17.88
CA GLY A 508 39.06 50.77 -19.15
C GLY A 508 39.67 49.83 -20.20
N ARG A 509 40.54 48.91 -19.79
CA ARG A 509 41.10 47.85 -20.63
C ARG A 509 40.80 46.48 -20.03
N CYS A 510 40.74 45.45 -20.85
CA CYS A 510 40.54 44.08 -20.44
C CYS A 510 41.59 43.11 -20.98
N GLY A 511 41.73 42.00 -20.25
CA GLY A 511 42.54 40.84 -20.58
C GLY A 511 41.96 39.60 -19.90
N PHE A 512 42.68 38.48 -19.95
CA PHE A 512 42.24 37.23 -19.34
C PHE A 512 43.36 36.59 -18.52
N ALA A 513 42.98 36.03 -17.37
CA ALA A 513 43.86 35.21 -16.54
C ALA A 513 43.33 33.79 -16.41
N ASP A 514 44.18 32.87 -16.00
CA ASP A 514 43.79 31.52 -15.57
C ASP A 514 43.37 31.47 -14.08
N GLU A 515 42.95 30.31 -13.61
CA GLU A 515 42.57 30.04 -12.22
C GLU A 515 43.69 30.25 -11.18
N THR A 516 44.95 30.29 -11.62
CA THR A 516 46.10 30.55 -10.76
C THR A 516 46.52 32.01 -10.75
N GLY A 517 45.83 32.85 -11.53
CA GLY A 517 46.11 34.28 -11.67
C GLY A 517 47.15 34.61 -12.76
N ASN A 518 47.61 33.63 -13.55
CA ASN A 518 48.54 33.94 -14.64
C ASN A 518 47.78 34.67 -15.76
N ILE A 519 48.33 35.79 -16.21
CA ILE A 519 47.76 36.55 -17.32
C ILE A 519 48.04 35.81 -18.63
N LEU A 520 47.03 35.13 -19.17
CA LEU A 520 47.08 34.44 -20.47
C LEU A 520 46.95 35.43 -21.64
N ILE A 521 46.07 36.43 -21.48
CA ILE A 521 45.84 37.48 -22.46
C ILE A 521 46.08 38.83 -21.77
N PRO A 522 47.09 39.61 -22.18
CA PRO A 522 47.44 40.88 -21.53
C PRO A 522 46.28 41.88 -21.47
N VAL A 523 46.16 42.61 -20.36
CA VAL A 523 45.13 43.64 -20.11
C VAL A 523 45.39 44.89 -20.96
N THR A 524 45.12 44.77 -22.26
CA THR A 524 45.51 45.74 -23.29
C THR A 524 44.36 46.07 -24.24
N TYR A 525 43.34 45.23 -24.33
CA TYR A 525 42.17 45.44 -25.18
C TYR A 525 41.25 46.45 -24.53
N ARG A 526 40.59 47.31 -25.31
CA ARG A 526 39.66 48.30 -24.73
C ARG A 526 38.43 47.59 -24.15
N PHE A 527 38.02 47.97 -22.95
CA PHE A 527 36.82 47.46 -22.29
C PHE A 527 35.61 48.38 -22.53
N THR A 528 34.42 47.79 -22.55
CA THR A 528 33.13 48.48 -22.39
C THR A 528 32.28 47.66 -21.42
N GLU A 529 31.44 48.29 -20.60
CA GLU A 529 30.63 47.59 -19.58
C GLU A 529 29.82 46.43 -20.14
N LYS A 530 29.34 46.54 -21.39
CA LYS A 530 28.62 45.48 -22.11
C LYS A 530 29.43 44.17 -22.26
N PHE A 531 30.74 44.17 -22.02
CA PHE A 531 31.59 42.98 -22.16
C PHE A 531 31.58 42.07 -20.95
N LEU A 532 31.26 42.58 -19.76
CA LEU A 532 31.31 41.77 -18.55
C LEU A 532 30.46 40.49 -18.68
N GLN A 533 29.32 40.61 -19.36
CA GLN A 533 28.38 39.51 -19.61
C GLN A 533 28.59 38.76 -20.94
N ASN A 534 29.45 39.24 -21.85
CA ASN A 534 29.54 38.74 -23.23
C ASN A 534 30.96 38.30 -23.66
N ALA A 535 32.00 38.73 -22.94
CA ALA A 535 33.39 38.45 -23.26
C ALA A 535 33.89 37.22 -22.48
N TYR A 536 33.28 36.07 -22.73
CA TYR A 536 33.68 34.78 -22.18
C TYR A 536 33.99 33.79 -23.29
N PHE A 537 34.78 32.77 -22.95
CA PHE A 537 35.23 31.78 -23.90
C PHE A 537 34.10 30.79 -24.21
N ARG A 538 33.91 30.53 -25.51
CA ARG A 538 33.04 29.48 -26.04
C ARG A 538 33.73 28.80 -27.21
N ASN A 539 33.86 27.49 -27.12
CA ASN A 539 34.53 26.66 -28.12
C ASN A 539 35.98 27.11 -28.40
N GLY A 540 36.69 27.59 -27.38
CA GLY A 540 38.08 28.05 -27.49
C GLY A 540 38.23 29.48 -28.03
N TYR A 541 37.14 30.22 -28.23
CA TYR A 541 37.16 31.58 -28.76
C TYR A 541 36.44 32.58 -27.86
N VAL A 542 36.89 33.84 -27.88
CA VAL A 542 36.20 34.96 -27.25
C VAL A 542 35.99 36.09 -28.26
N LYS A 543 34.80 36.69 -28.23
CA LYS A 543 34.45 37.84 -29.08
C LYS A 543 34.65 39.13 -28.29
N LEU A 544 35.50 40.01 -28.80
CA LEU A 544 35.71 41.37 -28.27
C LEU A 544 35.29 42.41 -29.31
N ASN A 545 34.90 43.60 -28.85
CA ASN A 545 34.52 44.70 -29.72
C ASN A 545 35.39 45.93 -29.40
N ASP A 546 35.98 46.58 -30.38
CA ASP A 546 36.71 47.84 -30.20
C ASP A 546 36.29 48.85 -31.28
N ARG A 547 35.72 49.99 -30.87
CA ARG A 547 35.29 51.08 -31.77
C ARG A 547 34.45 50.59 -32.98
N ASN A 548 33.46 49.73 -32.72
CA ASN A 548 32.60 49.07 -33.73
C ASN A 548 33.30 48.01 -34.62
N LYS A 549 34.51 47.59 -34.28
CA LYS A 549 35.17 46.43 -34.90
C LYS A 549 35.14 45.24 -33.96
N ILE A 550 34.42 44.22 -34.37
CA ILE A 550 34.40 42.92 -33.72
C ILE A 550 35.68 42.17 -34.13
N PHE A 551 36.38 41.59 -33.16
CA PHE A 551 37.43 40.61 -33.43
C PHE A 551 37.27 39.42 -32.50
N VAL A 552 37.57 38.24 -33.05
CA VAL A 552 37.53 36.98 -32.33
C VAL A 552 38.96 36.63 -31.96
N LEU A 553 39.20 36.30 -30.70
CA LEU A 553 40.49 35.78 -30.24
C LEU A 553 40.36 34.28 -29.99
N ASP A 554 41.40 33.53 -30.32
CA ASP A 554 41.55 32.16 -29.83
C ASP A 554 42.01 32.14 -28.35
N SER A 555 42.18 30.93 -27.82
CA SER A 555 42.66 30.68 -26.46
C SER A 555 44.07 31.21 -26.19
N LEU A 556 44.86 31.62 -27.18
CA LEU A 556 46.17 32.23 -26.94
C LEU A 556 46.14 33.75 -27.15
N GLY A 557 44.95 34.33 -27.35
CA GLY A 557 44.79 35.74 -27.64
C GLY A 557 45.17 36.12 -29.06
N LYS A 558 45.32 35.15 -29.97
CA LYS A 558 45.60 35.40 -31.38
C LYS A 558 44.30 35.74 -32.10
N ARG A 559 44.33 36.80 -32.91
CA ARG A 559 43.17 37.21 -33.71
C ARG A 559 42.84 36.17 -34.78
N PHE A 560 41.60 35.71 -34.76
CA PHE A 560 40.99 34.89 -35.79
C PHE A 560 40.28 35.81 -36.80
N GLN A 561 40.73 35.78 -38.07
CA GLN A 561 40.14 36.58 -39.14
C GLN A 561 40.08 35.76 -40.42
N ILE A 562 38.97 35.86 -41.14
CA ILE A 562 38.79 35.22 -42.44
C ILE A 562 38.88 36.29 -43.54
N SER A 563 39.87 36.13 -44.41
CA SER A 563 40.08 37.02 -45.54
C SER A 563 38.89 36.98 -46.53
N GLY A 564 38.48 38.15 -47.02
CA GLY A 564 37.44 38.28 -48.04
C GLY A 564 36.02 38.54 -47.53
N TYR A 565 35.84 38.78 -46.22
CA TYR A 565 34.56 39.11 -45.59
C TYR A 565 34.63 40.40 -44.76
N GLU A 566 33.51 41.11 -44.66
CA GLU A 566 33.37 42.38 -43.93
C GLU A 566 33.33 42.15 -42.41
N ASN A 567 32.72 41.04 -41.97
CA ASN A 567 32.55 40.67 -40.57
C ASN A 567 32.46 39.14 -40.45
N ASN A 568 32.69 38.62 -39.24
CA ASN A 568 32.48 37.22 -38.90
C ASN A 568 31.98 37.08 -37.46
N GLY A 569 31.14 36.08 -37.20
CA GLY A 569 30.78 35.69 -35.84
C GLY A 569 31.74 34.65 -35.28
N MET A 570 31.26 33.82 -34.37
CA MET A 570 32.09 32.82 -33.68
C MET A 570 32.13 31.51 -34.47
N PRO A 571 33.32 30.89 -34.62
CA PRO A 571 33.43 29.52 -35.13
C PRO A 571 32.60 28.54 -34.29
N SER A 572 31.86 27.66 -34.96
CA SER A 572 31.15 26.53 -34.33
C SER A 572 30.88 25.44 -35.37
N GLU A 573 31.02 24.16 -35.01
CA GLU A 573 30.70 23.03 -35.89
C GLU A 573 31.37 23.09 -37.29
N ASN A 574 32.64 23.53 -37.35
CA ASN A 574 33.41 23.74 -38.58
C ASN A 574 32.84 24.81 -39.54
N LEU A 575 31.83 25.55 -39.12
CA LEU A 575 31.25 26.68 -39.83
C LEU A 575 31.46 27.97 -39.05
N ILE A 576 31.34 29.08 -39.75
CA ILE A 576 31.40 30.41 -39.16
C ILE A 576 30.47 31.34 -39.93
N PRO A 577 29.59 32.08 -39.22
CA PRO A 577 28.79 33.10 -39.87
C PRO A 577 29.73 34.22 -40.37
N VAL A 578 29.61 34.58 -41.64
CA VAL A 578 30.42 35.58 -42.33
C VAL A 578 29.53 36.59 -43.04
N GLN A 579 29.95 37.85 -43.09
CA GLN A 579 29.21 38.94 -43.72
C GLN A 579 29.93 39.42 -44.98
N ARG A 580 29.19 39.55 -46.09
CA ARG A 580 29.66 40.20 -47.34
C ARG A 580 28.51 40.99 -47.93
N ASN A 581 28.76 42.22 -48.39
CA ASN A 581 27.75 43.15 -48.88
C ASN A 581 26.64 43.39 -47.86
N ARG A 582 26.99 43.53 -46.57
CA ARG A 582 26.07 43.68 -45.43
C ARG A 582 25.10 42.51 -45.18
N LYS A 583 25.24 41.39 -45.90
CA LYS A 583 24.43 40.18 -45.69
C LYS A 583 25.25 39.05 -45.09
N TRP A 584 24.65 38.30 -44.18
CA TRP A 584 25.23 37.15 -43.51
C TRP A 584 25.00 35.86 -44.29
N GLY A 585 26.00 34.98 -44.23
CA GLY A 585 26.01 33.61 -44.73
C GLY A 585 26.98 32.79 -43.88
N TYR A 586 27.40 31.62 -44.35
CA TYR A 586 28.32 30.77 -43.59
C TYR A 586 29.45 30.26 -44.47
N ALA A 587 30.66 30.29 -43.94
CA ALA A 587 31.85 29.71 -44.57
C ALA A 587 32.42 28.58 -43.71
N ASP A 588 33.27 27.74 -44.28
CA ASP A 588 34.16 26.91 -43.48
C ASP A 588 35.30 27.74 -42.86
N LEU A 589 36.07 27.11 -41.97
CA LEU A 589 37.18 27.77 -41.26
C LEU A 589 38.35 28.17 -42.18
N LEU A 590 38.37 27.70 -43.43
CA LEU A 590 39.31 28.14 -44.47
C LEU A 590 38.77 29.35 -45.27
N GLY A 591 37.55 29.80 -44.98
CA GLY A 591 36.91 30.95 -45.61
C GLY A 591 36.14 30.63 -46.89
N LYS A 592 35.98 29.36 -47.27
CA LYS A 592 35.17 28.98 -48.42
C LYS A 592 33.69 29.02 -48.05
N ILE A 593 32.92 29.83 -48.78
CA ILE A 593 31.47 29.96 -48.57
C ILE A 593 30.76 28.60 -48.73
N LYS A 594 29.88 28.27 -47.79
CA LYS A 594 29.03 27.07 -47.76
C LYS A 594 27.56 27.44 -47.91
N ILE A 595 27.13 28.48 -47.20
CA ILE A 595 25.80 29.08 -47.30
C ILE A 595 25.97 30.50 -47.81
N PRO A 596 25.37 30.87 -48.97
CA PRO A 596 25.49 32.21 -49.53
C PRO A 596 25.10 33.33 -48.57
N THR A 597 25.74 34.49 -48.72
CA THR A 597 25.46 35.69 -47.93
C THR A 597 24.14 36.33 -48.37
N GLN A 598 23.06 36.02 -47.64
CA GLN A 598 21.70 36.42 -47.98
C GLN A 598 20.86 36.91 -46.79
N PHE A 599 21.29 36.67 -45.55
CA PHE A 599 20.54 36.98 -44.35
C PHE A 599 20.88 38.37 -43.79
N LEU A 600 19.93 38.98 -43.08
CA LEU A 600 20.15 40.24 -42.35
C LEU A 600 20.90 40.01 -41.03
N ASP A 601 20.76 38.83 -40.45
CA ASP A 601 21.42 38.41 -39.21
C ASP A 601 21.60 36.89 -39.19
N ALA A 602 22.59 36.39 -38.46
CA ALA A 602 22.94 34.97 -38.38
C ALA A 602 23.69 34.63 -37.08
N THR A 603 23.21 33.65 -36.33
CA THR A 603 23.93 33.09 -35.17
C THR A 603 24.95 32.05 -35.60
N SER A 604 25.87 31.67 -34.71
CA SER A 604 26.67 30.45 -34.91
C SER A 604 25.77 29.21 -34.86
N PHE A 605 26.18 28.14 -35.55
CA PHE A 605 25.52 26.84 -35.44
C PHE A 605 25.67 26.28 -34.02
N ASN A 606 24.59 25.72 -33.50
CA ASN A 606 24.57 24.98 -32.24
C ASN A 606 23.66 23.76 -32.41
N GLU A 607 24.24 22.58 -32.22
CA GLU A 607 23.63 21.27 -32.49
C GLU A 607 22.98 21.21 -33.88
N GLY A 608 23.70 21.67 -34.91
CA GLY A 608 23.29 21.62 -36.31
C GLY A 608 22.25 22.65 -36.74
N LEU A 609 21.79 23.52 -35.84
CA LEU A 609 20.80 24.57 -36.12
C LEU A 609 21.40 25.97 -35.97
N ALA A 610 20.94 26.91 -36.80
CA ALA A 610 21.26 28.32 -36.65
C ALA A 610 20.03 29.20 -36.85
N ILE A 611 19.94 30.27 -36.06
CA ILE A 611 18.91 31.28 -36.16
C ILE A 611 19.39 32.33 -37.17
N VAL A 612 18.54 32.63 -38.16
CA VAL A 612 18.83 33.61 -39.21
C VAL A 612 17.67 34.58 -39.36
N ARG A 613 17.96 35.81 -39.78
CA ARG A 613 16.95 36.85 -40.02
C ARG A 613 16.84 37.22 -41.49
N THR A 614 15.62 37.40 -41.96
CA THR A 614 15.30 37.95 -43.28
C THR A 614 14.51 39.26 -43.11
N GLU A 615 14.14 39.90 -44.22
CA GLU A 615 13.21 41.05 -44.22
C GLU A 615 11.85 40.71 -43.59
N ARG A 616 11.47 39.43 -43.53
CA ARG A 616 10.20 38.96 -42.98
C ARG A 616 10.25 38.63 -41.49
N GLY A 617 11.44 38.52 -40.89
CA GLY A 617 11.62 38.11 -39.48
C GLY A 617 12.70 37.05 -39.30
N TYR A 618 12.80 36.50 -38.09
CA TYR A 618 13.68 35.40 -37.70
C TYR A 618 13.09 34.04 -38.09
N GLY A 619 13.98 33.11 -38.46
CA GLY A 619 13.72 31.70 -38.75
C GLY A 619 14.92 30.82 -38.39
N VAL A 620 14.80 29.51 -38.58
CA VAL A 620 15.86 28.53 -38.26
C VAL A 620 16.22 27.73 -39.50
N ILE A 621 17.51 27.54 -39.72
CA ILE A 621 18.05 26.70 -40.79
C ILE A 621 19.00 25.64 -40.24
N ASP A 622 19.16 24.55 -41.00
CA ASP A 622 20.27 23.61 -40.81
C ASP A 622 21.54 24.02 -41.60
N SER A 623 22.61 23.24 -41.45
CA SER A 623 23.89 23.46 -42.14
C SER A 623 23.83 23.27 -43.66
N GLY A 624 22.75 22.66 -44.18
CA GLY A 624 22.45 22.49 -45.59
C GLY A 624 21.55 23.60 -46.17
N LEU A 625 21.24 24.65 -45.40
CA LEU A 625 20.31 25.73 -45.77
C LEU A 625 18.83 25.27 -45.88
N VAL A 626 18.46 24.14 -45.27
CA VAL A 626 17.05 23.73 -45.17
C VAL A 626 16.37 24.55 -44.07
N TRP A 627 15.23 25.16 -44.38
CA TRP A 627 14.41 25.88 -43.40
C TRP A 627 13.70 24.89 -42.47
N ILE A 628 14.11 24.89 -41.21
CA ILE A 628 13.46 24.14 -40.13
C ILE A 628 12.28 24.93 -39.58
N VAL A 629 12.44 26.26 -39.44
CA VAL A 629 11.37 27.17 -39.05
C VAL A 629 11.36 28.35 -40.02
N PRO A 630 10.24 28.68 -40.68
CA PRO A 630 10.20 29.76 -41.66
C PRO A 630 10.51 31.12 -41.02
N ALA A 631 11.18 32.00 -41.76
CA ALA A 631 11.52 33.33 -41.30
C ALA A 631 10.32 34.28 -41.27
N GLN A 632 9.60 34.32 -40.15
CA GLN A 632 8.39 35.14 -39.96
C GLN A 632 8.12 35.54 -38.49
N PHE A 633 9.10 35.33 -37.60
CA PHE A 633 8.96 35.51 -36.17
C PHE A 633 9.76 36.71 -35.67
N ASP A 634 9.33 37.32 -34.58
CA ASP A 634 10.01 38.47 -33.97
C ASP A 634 11.24 38.01 -33.17
N ASP A 635 11.17 36.81 -32.60
CA ASP A 635 12.25 36.17 -31.83
C ASP A 635 12.13 34.65 -31.88
N ILE A 636 13.26 33.95 -31.72
CA ILE A 636 13.33 32.48 -31.69
C ILE A 636 14.35 32.04 -30.62
N LYS A 637 13.96 31.04 -29.82
CA LYS A 637 14.86 30.34 -28.90
C LYS A 637 14.88 28.85 -29.23
N VAL A 638 16.07 28.32 -29.49
CA VAL A 638 16.30 26.88 -29.67
C VAL A 638 16.72 26.31 -28.32
N ILE A 639 16.02 25.28 -27.85
CA ILE A 639 16.36 24.51 -26.64
C ILE A 639 16.50 23.01 -27.00
N PRO A 640 17.09 22.16 -26.14
CA PRO A 640 17.30 20.75 -26.45
C PRO A 640 16.05 20.01 -26.92
N GLU A 641 14.89 20.35 -26.38
CA GLU A 641 13.62 19.66 -26.60
C GLU A 641 12.83 20.18 -27.82
N CYS A 642 12.87 21.49 -28.10
CA CYS A 642 12.04 22.12 -29.13
C CYS A 642 12.56 23.50 -29.56
N ILE A 643 11.85 24.13 -30.50
CA ILE A 643 12.10 25.51 -30.93
C ILE A 643 10.92 26.37 -30.50
N ILE A 644 11.18 27.34 -29.62
CA ILE A 644 10.20 28.32 -29.16
C ILE A 644 10.27 29.52 -30.11
N THR A 645 9.11 29.91 -30.62
CA THR A 645 8.97 31.05 -31.54
C THR A 645 8.12 32.14 -30.89
N ARG A 646 8.43 33.40 -31.18
CA ARG A 646 7.64 34.54 -30.68
C ARG A 646 7.17 35.42 -31.81
N LYS A 647 5.89 35.79 -31.78
CA LYS A 647 5.27 36.71 -32.74
C LYS A 647 4.23 37.56 -32.04
N GLN A 648 4.35 38.89 -32.17
CA GLN A 648 3.47 39.88 -31.53
C GLN A 648 3.32 39.64 -30.02
N GLY A 649 4.43 39.32 -29.34
CA GLY A 649 4.48 39.04 -27.90
C GLY A 649 4.02 37.63 -27.50
N LYS A 650 3.33 36.90 -28.38
CA LYS A 650 2.83 35.56 -28.14
C LYS A 650 3.84 34.48 -28.55
N SER A 651 3.80 33.35 -27.86
CA SER A 651 4.72 32.23 -27.99
C SER A 651 4.06 31.05 -28.73
N GLY A 652 4.85 30.37 -29.56
CA GLY A 652 4.49 29.15 -30.29
C GLY A 652 5.64 28.14 -30.26
N ILE A 653 5.39 26.91 -30.69
CA ILE A 653 6.35 25.80 -30.57
C ILE A 653 6.44 25.05 -31.90
N TYR A 654 7.68 24.80 -32.32
CA TYR A 654 8.04 23.82 -33.36
C TYR A 654 8.84 22.69 -32.73
N SER A 655 8.72 21.48 -33.28
CA SER A 655 9.70 20.41 -33.01
C SER A 655 11.07 20.81 -33.57
N ARG A 656 12.13 20.15 -33.10
CA ARG A 656 13.48 20.36 -33.67
C ARG A 656 13.62 19.95 -35.12
N SER A 657 12.73 19.09 -35.61
CA SER A 657 12.63 18.70 -37.01
C SER A 657 11.82 19.69 -37.86
N GLY A 658 11.24 20.73 -37.26
CA GLY A 658 10.48 21.77 -37.98
C GLY A 658 8.98 21.50 -38.12
N LYS A 659 8.43 20.52 -37.40
CA LYS A 659 6.97 20.30 -37.33
C LYS A 659 6.35 21.37 -36.42
N LEU A 660 5.39 22.14 -36.93
CA LEU A 660 4.61 23.07 -36.11
C LEU A 660 3.77 22.29 -35.08
N LEU A 661 3.95 22.59 -33.79
CA LEU A 661 3.22 21.98 -32.69
C LEU A 661 2.18 22.93 -32.10
N ALA A 662 2.51 24.23 -32.01
CA ALA A 662 1.63 25.29 -31.52
C ALA A 662 1.90 26.60 -32.24
N GLU A 663 0.84 27.23 -32.75
CA GLU A 663 0.90 28.59 -33.29
C GLU A 663 1.25 29.61 -32.21
N ALA A 664 1.89 30.71 -32.61
CA ALA A 664 2.32 31.78 -31.72
C ALA A 664 1.13 32.60 -31.18
N THR A 665 0.40 32.01 -30.22
CA THR A 665 -0.85 32.55 -29.65
C THR A 665 -0.86 32.53 -28.11
N TYR A 666 0.17 31.94 -27.49
CA TYR A 666 0.21 31.71 -26.04
C TYR A 666 1.01 32.78 -25.30
N ASP A 667 0.56 33.16 -24.11
CA ASP A 667 1.23 34.14 -23.24
C ASP A 667 2.43 33.52 -22.52
N ARG A 668 2.30 32.26 -22.12
CA ARG A 668 3.30 31.54 -21.34
C ARG A 668 3.53 30.14 -21.86
N VAL A 669 4.77 29.68 -21.77
CA VAL A 669 5.21 28.31 -22.09
C VAL A 669 6.16 27.85 -20.99
N ASP A 670 5.85 26.75 -20.32
CA ASP A 670 6.74 26.03 -19.42
C ASP A 670 6.85 24.55 -19.84
N PHE A 671 7.78 23.82 -19.22
CA PHE A 671 8.07 22.43 -19.56
C PHE A 671 7.97 21.54 -18.32
N ILE A 672 7.31 20.39 -18.48
CA ILE A 672 7.12 19.38 -17.44
C ILE A 672 7.93 18.14 -17.85
N GLU A 673 8.92 17.81 -17.02
CA GLU A 673 9.85 16.68 -17.21
C GLU A 673 10.56 16.65 -18.58
N GLY A 674 10.71 17.81 -19.26
CA GLY A 674 11.28 17.90 -20.61
C GLY A 674 10.46 17.23 -21.73
N LYS A 675 9.38 16.53 -21.39
CA LYS A 675 8.55 15.75 -22.33
C LYS A 675 7.27 16.46 -22.74
N VAL A 676 6.75 17.32 -21.87
CA VAL A 676 5.47 18.00 -22.08
C VAL A 676 5.66 19.50 -22.00
N ALA A 677 5.22 20.23 -23.03
CA ALA A 677 5.06 21.67 -22.96
C ALA A 677 3.68 22.01 -22.39
N TRP A 678 3.66 22.85 -21.35
CA TRP A 678 2.46 23.49 -20.82
C TRP A 678 2.38 24.91 -21.37
N LEU A 679 1.31 25.22 -22.09
CA LEU A 679 1.10 26.52 -22.70
C LEU A 679 -0.15 27.16 -22.10
N GLN A 680 -0.09 28.45 -21.83
CA GLN A 680 -1.20 29.21 -21.26
C GLN A 680 -1.58 30.39 -22.16
N ALA A 681 -2.88 30.52 -22.45
CA ALA A 681 -3.48 31.64 -23.17
C ALA A 681 -4.85 31.94 -22.60
N ASP A 682 -5.16 33.21 -22.29
CA ASP A 682 -6.49 33.66 -21.85
C ASP A 682 -7.09 32.83 -20.68
N GLY A 683 -6.23 32.37 -19.75
CA GLY A 683 -6.63 31.54 -18.61
C GLY A 683 -6.82 30.05 -18.93
N ASN A 684 -6.74 29.65 -20.20
CA ASN A 684 -6.80 28.26 -20.66
C ASN A 684 -5.39 27.63 -20.72
N SER A 685 -5.34 26.33 -20.42
CA SER A 685 -4.13 25.52 -20.48
C SER A 685 -4.19 24.55 -21.66
N THR A 686 -3.09 24.46 -22.39
CA THR A 686 -2.84 23.44 -23.41
C THR A 686 -1.61 22.64 -23.02
N TYR A 687 -1.69 21.31 -23.12
CA TYR A 687 -0.55 20.42 -22.92
C TYR A 687 -0.16 19.77 -24.24
N ILE A 688 1.13 19.76 -24.57
CA ILE A 688 1.67 19.16 -25.80
C ILE A 688 2.77 18.18 -25.44
N ASN A 689 2.63 16.93 -25.89
CA ASN A 689 3.69 15.94 -25.82
C ASN A 689 4.71 16.24 -26.93
N LEU A 690 5.94 16.61 -26.56
CA LEU A 690 6.99 17.04 -27.48
C LEU A 690 7.56 15.86 -28.28
N GLU A 691 7.77 14.72 -27.63
CA GLU A 691 8.30 13.50 -28.25
C GLU A 691 7.35 12.96 -29.35
N LYS A 692 6.06 12.83 -29.02
CA LYS A 692 5.02 12.37 -29.94
C LYS A 692 4.51 13.49 -30.84
N SER A 693 4.92 14.74 -30.59
CA SER A 693 4.51 15.93 -31.33
C SER A 693 2.99 16.02 -31.50
N ARG A 694 2.25 15.87 -30.39
CA ARG A 694 0.77 15.88 -30.35
C ARG A 694 0.24 16.70 -29.18
N ILE A 695 -0.92 17.32 -29.37
CA ILE A 695 -1.67 17.96 -28.28
C ILE A 695 -2.30 16.86 -27.40
N ILE A 696 -2.10 16.96 -26.09
CA ILE A 696 -2.65 16.05 -25.08
C ILE A 696 -4.03 16.55 -24.65
N PHE A 697 -4.10 17.84 -24.32
CA PHE A 697 -5.30 18.49 -23.83
C PHE A 697 -5.30 19.94 -24.29
N LYS A 698 -6.48 20.42 -24.70
CA LYS A 698 -6.75 21.82 -25.00
C LYS A 698 -8.14 22.11 -24.47
N ARG A 699 -8.26 23.03 -23.51
CA ARG A 699 -9.59 23.49 -23.08
C ARG A 699 -10.21 24.29 -24.22
N ALA A 700 -11.33 23.81 -24.75
CA ALA A 700 -12.16 24.59 -25.67
C ALA A 700 -12.92 25.65 -24.85
N ASP A 701 -13.09 26.83 -25.43
CA ASP A 701 -13.92 27.89 -24.85
C ASP A 701 -15.33 27.36 -24.62
N SER A 702 -15.65 26.99 -23.38
CA SER A 702 -17.02 27.02 -22.89
C SER A 702 -17.29 28.47 -22.49
N GLN A 703 -17.61 29.30 -23.47
CA GLN A 703 -18.33 30.54 -23.21
C GLN A 703 -19.74 30.17 -22.70
N GLU A 704 -20.10 30.88 -21.63
CA GLU A 704 -21.40 31.00 -20.95
C GLU A 704 -21.79 29.90 -19.94
#